data_AF-A0A4Y9FY25-F1
#
_entry.id   AF-A0A4Y9FY25-F1
#
_cell.length_a   1.000
_cell.length_b   1.000
_cell.length_c   1.000
_cell.angle_alpha   90.00
_cell.angle_beta   90.00
_cell.angle_gamma   90.00
#
_symmetry.space_group_name_H-M   'P 1'
#
loop_
_entity.id
_entity.type
_entity.pdbx_description
1 polymer ?
#
loop_
_entity_poly.entity_id
_entity_poly.type
_entity_poly.pdbx_seq_one_letter_code
_entity_poly.pdbx_strand_id
1 'polypeptide(L)'
;MVARAWVAAASVGRVTTFPSQRRRHPSPAALIALSAATSLVAALVPSAASAAVTASGHSGGPKPVHTHVPTLDARATLSADFLAEGPASGAQMTPANGRTGPFDGQVIPGFSAMLDNGDGTFWAQPDNGFGSKGNSADFLLRNYLVQPDWQTVEGGSGEIEVLSHISYNDRNDVLDFPIVNEDTDERLLTGADFDIESVVRAKDGTFWVGEEFGPFLLHFDEDGTLLEKPYPLTGAQSPQNPYLGGAQPTVAASRGFEAMAGSRDGRFLYPVLEGAYLADTDQRRRVINEFDTRKGAYTGRTWSYQTDLAANVIGDAFTTRDGDLLLIERDDFEGDQSVIKRVYEVSLGKRTDAEGFLEKSLVLDALRIDNPHGIDAGEGYGLGETYSLPVQSFETVLQLRDGRLLIGNDNNFPGNDARNTGTPDDTEFAIVDLQRTKTTADALTVVAHRGASGYRPEHTLAAYETAITQCAEYIEPDVVSTKDGVLVARHENEIGGTTDVAAHPEFADRRTTKMIDGVQVTGWFTEDFTLAELRTLRAEERLPQVRPQSAAFDGLYGIPTLDEVMDLARHSQTCDGRPVGVYPETKHPTYFDGIGLSLEEPLVAELGRNGLDRRDAPVILQSFETGNLRDLNEMTDVPLGQLVNSSGAPYDLVAAGDDRTYADLVTAEGLAEIAGYADGLGAEKSVIIPRNADGTLAEPSDVVDDAHRAGLIVHAWTFRVENQFLAADFRSSTDPNAPGDLAGEIRAFLETGIDGFFSDNPDIGAATAAEPIAAQ
;
A
#
# COMPACT_ATOMS: atom_id res chain seq x y z
N MET A 1 -37.96 -44.70 -34.75
CA MET A 1 -38.91 -45.30 -33.78
C MET A 1 -38.70 -44.55 -32.47
N VAL A 2 -39.69 -43.81 -31.95
CA VAL A 2 -40.88 -44.29 -31.19
C VAL A 2 -40.44 -44.81 -29.80
N ALA A 3 -40.93 -44.29 -28.65
CA ALA A 3 -42.13 -43.46 -28.40
C ALA A 3 -41.88 -42.23 -27.48
N ARG A 4 -42.92 -41.38 -27.34
CA ARG A 4 -43.04 -40.24 -26.40
C ARG A 4 -44.24 -40.48 -25.45
N ALA A 5 -44.27 -39.70 -24.36
CA ALA A 5 -45.47 -39.11 -23.72
C ALA A 5 -46.43 -39.98 -22.86
N TRP A 6 -46.56 -39.60 -21.58
CA TRP A 6 -47.74 -38.89 -21.01
C TRP A 6 -47.18 -37.66 -20.24
N VAL A 7 -47.76 -36.45 -20.13
CA VAL A 7 -49.06 -35.82 -20.50
C VAL A 7 -50.22 -36.00 -19.52
N ALA A 8 -50.36 -35.05 -18.57
CA ALA A 8 -51.61 -34.62 -17.94
C ALA A 8 -51.47 -33.17 -17.44
N ALA A 9 -52.52 -32.34 -17.53
CA ALA A 9 -52.50 -30.95 -17.07
C ALA A 9 -53.93 -30.41 -16.77
N ALA A 10 -54.11 -29.68 -15.66
CA ALA A 10 -55.21 -28.74 -15.37
C ALA A 10 -55.07 -28.13 -13.95
N SER A 11 -55.75 -27.05 -13.55
CA SER A 11 -55.98 -25.73 -14.19
C SER A 11 -56.73 -24.79 -13.20
N VAL A 12 -56.58 -23.47 -13.38
CA VAL A 12 -57.41 -22.37 -12.82
C VAL A 12 -57.47 -22.19 -11.28
N GLY A 13 -57.07 -20.99 -10.83
CA GLY A 13 -57.48 -20.37 -9.58
C GLY A 13 -57.17 -18.86 -9.63
N ARG A 14 -58.16 -17.97 -9.42
CA ARG A 14 -58.02 -16.52 -9.68
C ARG A 14 -58.88 -15.70 -8.70
N VAL A 15 -58.38 -14.50 -8.35
CA VAL A 15 -59.09 -13.37 -7.70
C VAL A 15 -59.48 -13.55 -6.23
N THR A 16 -58.94 -12.70 -5.35
CA THR A 16 -59.72 -11.79 -4.47
C THR A 16 -58.83 -10.67 -3.93
N THR A 17 -59.43 -9.57 -3.45
CA THR A 17 -58.75 -8.29 -3.21
C THR A 17 -59.33 -7.54 -2.00
N PHE A 18 -58.47 -6.83 -1.23
CA PHE A 18 -58.84 -5.80 -0.23
C PHE A 18 -59.62 -6.32 1.01
N PRO A 19 -59.78 -5.56 2.13
CA PRO A 19 -59.69 -4.10 2.27
C PRO A 19 -58.87 -3.54 3.46
N SER A 20 -58.99 -2.23 3.69
CA SER A 20 -58.33 -1.43 4.73
C SER A 20 -59.29 -0.95 5.83
N GLN A 21 -58.74 -0.61 7.02
CA GLN A 21 -59.12 0.49 7.94
C GLN A 21 -58.29 0.38 9.24
N ARG A 22 -57.54 1.41 9.70
CA ARG A 22 -57.91 2.68 10.40
C ARG A 22 -58.30 2.54 11.89
N ARG A 23 -57.88 3.56 12.67
CA ARG A 23 -58.18 3.91 14.10
C ARG A 23 -57.10 3.40 15.10
N ARG A 24 -56.69 4.14 16.14
CA ARG A 24 -57.15 5.45 16.69
C ARG A 24 -56.06 6.13 17.56
N HIS A 25 -56.07 7.48 17.67
CA HIS A 25 -55.37 8.22 18.75
C HIS A 25 -56.12 8.10 20.09
N PRO A 26 -55.54 8.56 21.23
CA PRO A 26 -55.72 9.98 21.61
C PRO A 26 -54.48 10.70 22.15
N SER A 27 -54.55 12.04 22.17
CA SER A 27 -53.63 12.97 22.90
C SER A 27 -54.46 14.02 23.67
N PRO A 28 -53.88 14.66 24.70
CA PRO A 28 -54.14 16.08 25.05
C PRO A 28 -52.83 16.90 24.89
N ALA A 29 -52.76 18.12 24.30
CA ALA A 29 -53.35 19.43 24.67
C ALA A 29 -52.69 20.08 25.92
N ALA A 30 -52.43 21.40 26.05
CA ALA A 30 -52.40 22.60 25.17
C ALA A 30 -51.54 23.70 25.91
N LEU A 31 -51.27 24.97 25.54
CA LEU A 31 -51.76 26.03 24.60
C LEU A 31 -50.53 26.73 23.93
N ILE A 32 -50.57 27.43 22.78
CA ILE A 32 -51.20 28.71 22.32
C ILE A 32 -50.73 30.01 23.02
N ALA A 33 -50.01 30.86 22.27
CA ALA A 33 -49.96 32.34 22.35
C ALA A 33 -49.56 32.92 20.97
N LEU A 34 -49.86 34.19 20.66
CA LEU A 34 -49.77 34.76 19.29
C LEU A 34 -49.53 36.30 19.28
N SER A 35 -48.95 36.81 18.17
CA SER A 35 -48.94 38.23 17.73
C SER A 35 -48.06 39.21 18.55
N ALA A 36 -47.70 40.41 18.08
CA ALA A 36 -48.03 41.15 16.85
C ALA A 36 -46.85 42.05 16.39
N ALA A 37 -46.94 42.67 15.21
CA ALA A 37 -45.97 43.65 14.71
C ALA A 37 -46.57 45.08 14.64
N THR A 38 -45.76 46.11 14.93
CA THR A 38 -46.07 47.52 14.58
C THR A 38 -44.80 48.36 14.48
N SER A 39 -44.77 49.31 13.54
CA SER A 39 -43.66 50.24 13.29
C SER A 39 -43.94 51.63 13.88
N LEU A 40 -42.89 52.44 14.13
CA LEU A 40 -43.03 53.89 14.25
C LEU A 40 -41.74 54.63 13.86
N VAL A 41 -41.86 55.91 13.47
CA VAL A 41 -40.84 56.69 12.75
C VAL A 41 -40.65 58.08 13.36
N ALA A 42 -39.39 58.47 13.64
CA ALA A 42 -38.87 59.85 13.71
C ALA A 42 -37.38 59.86 14.13
N ALA A 43 -36.49 60.80 13.75
CA ALA A 43 -36.45 61.74 12.63
C ALA A 43 -35.06 62.42 12.55
N LEU A 44 -34.82 63.17 11.45
CA LEU A 44 -33.75 64.18 11.23
C LEU A 44 -32.33 63.70 10.81
N VAL A 45 -31.60 64.66 10.23
CA VAL A 45 -30.42 64.57 9.33
C VAL A 45 -29.66 65.92 9.44
N PRO A 46 -28.44 66.12 8.87
CA PRO A 46 -27.44 65.16 8.38
C PRO A 46 -26.03 65.39 8.98
N SER A 47 -25.09 64.48 8.69
CA SER A 47 -23.66 64.81 8.57
C SER A 47 -23.06 63.94 7.47
N ALA A 48 -22.17 64.51 6.65
CA ALA A 48 -21.60 63.83 5.49
C ALA A 48 -20.16 63.37 5.78
N ALA A 49 -19.94 62.07 5.69
CA ALA A 49 -18.62 61.45 5.58
C ALA A 49 -18.74 60.22 4.67
N SER A 50 -17.81 60.05 3.73
CA SER A 50 -17.84 58.92 2.79
C SER A 50 -17.53 57.62 3.50
N ALA A 51 -18.49 56.69 3.52
CA ALA A 51 -18.23 55.29 3.87
C ALA A 51 -17.93 54.51 2.57
N ALA A 52 -16.82 53.78 2.55
CA ALA A 52 -16.54 52.84 1.47
C ALA A 52 -17.54 51.69 1.48
N VAL A 53 -17.88 51.16 0.31
CA VAL A 53 -18.66 49.91 0.20
C VAL A 53 -17.71 48.75 0.45
N THR A 54 -17.57 48.35 1.72
CA THR A 54 -16.95 47.08 2.05
C THR A 54 -17.90 45.96 1.66
N ALA A 55 -17.64 45.32 0.52
CA ALA A 55 -18.25 44.04 0.18
C ALA A 55 -17.87 43.02 1.25
N SER A 56 -18.87 42.43 1.92
CA SER A 56 -18.66 41.37 2.91
C SER A 56 -18.36 40.04 2.21
N GLY A 57 -17.14 39.92 1.68
CA GLY A 57 -16.60 38.65 1.22
C GLY A 57 -16.64 37.62 2.35
N HIS A 58 -17.03 36.39 2.04
CA HIS A 58 -17.03 35.31 3.02
C HIS A 58 -15.60 34.78 3.18
N SER A 59 -14.78 35.48 3.98
CA SER A 59 -13.45 35.01 4.40
C SER A 59 -13.56 33.87 5.42
N GLY A 60 -14.25 32.80 5.04
CA GLY A 60 -14.11 31.51 5.68
C GLY A 60 -12.85 30.86 5.12
N GLY A 61 -11.69 31.23 5.66
CA GLY A 61 -10.44 30.54 5.35
C GLY A 61 -10.56 29.05 5.67
N PRO A 62 -9.76 28.18 5.03
CA PRO A 62 -9.83 26.75 5.27
C PRO A 62 -9.73 26.40 6.74
N LYS A 63 -10.43 25.34 7.15
CA LYS A 63 -10.30 24.82 8.51
C LYS A 63 -9.14 23.83 8.50
N PRO A 64 -8.19 23.94 9.44
CA PRO A 64 -7.13 22.95 9.54
C PRO A 64 -7.75 21.56 9.74
N VAL A 65 -7.28 20.60 8.94
CA VAL A 65 -7.70 19.20 9.05
C VAL A 65 -6.93 18.56 10.20
N HIS A 66 -7.62 17.76 11.01
CA HIS A 66 -7.00 16.91 12.02
C HIS A 66 -7.05 15.47 11.54
N THR A 67 -5.90 14.82 11.48
CA THR A 67 -5.77 13.49 10.87
C THR A 67 -4.85 12.58 11.67
N HIS A 68 -5.25 11.32 11.80
CA HIS A 68 -4.54 10.33 12.61
C HIS A 68 -3.26 9.89 11.91
N VAL A 69 -2.13 9.91 12.62
CA VAL A 69 -0.84 9.46 12.10
C VAL A 69 -0.26 8.42 13.06
N PRO A 70 -0.02 7.17 12.59
CA PRO A 70 0.61 6.13 13.41
C PRO A 70 1.95 6.63 13.95
N THR A 71 2.11 6.59 15.28
CA THR A 71 3.31 7.14 15.94
C THR A 71 3.99 6.06 16.78
N LEU A 72 5.32 5.94 16.67
CA LEU A 72 6.11 5.05 17.51
C LEU A 72 6.08 5.54 18.97
N ASP A 73 5.76 4.63 19.88
CA ASP A 73 5.60 4.92 21.31
C ASP A 73 6.55 4.09 22.19
N ALA A 74 6.96 2.91 21.71
CA ALA A 74 8.02 2.09 22.29
C ALA A 74 8.68 1.15 21.26
N ARG A 75 9.95 0.79 21.47
CA ARG A 75 10.66 -0.30 20.77
C ARG A 75 11.33 -1.24 21.78
N ALA A 76 11.53 -2.51 21.43
CA ALA A 76 12.43 -3.44 22.12
C ALA A 76 12.93 -4.54 21.17
N THR A 77 14.10 -5.12 21.46
CA THR A 77 14.74 -6.17 20.65
C THR A 77 15.30 -7.32 21.49
N LEU A 78 15.39 -8.51 20.88
CA LEU A 78 16.16 -9.67 21.35
C LEU A 78 17.26 -9.93 20.30
N SER A 79 18.51 -10.02 20.73
CA SER A 79 19.60 -10.17 19.77
C SER A 79 19.51 -11.47 18.96
N ALA A 80 19.77 -11.41 17.65
CA ALA A 80 19.73 -12.57 16.75
C ALA A 80 20.69 -13.69 17.14
N ASP A 81 21.83 -13.37 17.78
CA ASP A 81 22.77 -14.36 18.30
C ASP A 81 22.38 -14.90 19.71
N PHE A 82 21.16 -14.63 20.20
CA PHE A 82 20.67 -15.15 21.48
C PHE A 82 20.42 -16.67 21.42
N LEU A 83 20.87 -17.38 22.46
CA LEU A 83 20.69 -18.82 22.61
C LEU A 83 19.91 -19.14 23.89
N ALA A 84 18.70 -19.68 23.71
CA ALA A 84 17.88 -20.23 24.78
C ALA A 84 18.39 -21.59 25.26
N GLU A 85 18.10 -21.93 26.52
CA GLU A 85 18.46 -23.24 27.11
C GLU A 85 17.79 -24.39 26.34
N GLY A 86 18.60 -25.37 25.91
CA GLY A 86 18.15 -26.53 25.16
C GLY A 86 19.32 -27.35 24.60
N PRO A 87 19.05 -28.37 23.76
CA PRO A 87 20.08 -29.02 22.97
C PRO A 87 20.63 -28.06 21.90
N ALA A 88 21.77 -28.41 21.30
CA ALA A 88 22.33 -27.69 20.16
C ALA A 88 21.39 -27.72 18.94
N SER A 89 21.35 -26.61 18.20
CA SER A 89 20.52 -26.40 17.00
C SER A 89 21.34 -25.93 15.80
N GLY A 90 20.76 -25.98 14.60
CA GLY A 90 21.34 -25.43 13.37
C GLY A 90 22.43 -26.29 12.74
N ALA A 91 22.50 -27.59 13.05
CA ALA A 91 23.50 -28.49 12.47
C ALA A 91 23.30 -28.71 10.96
N GLN A 92 22.11 -28.41 10.42
CA GLN A 92 21.79 -28.48 8.98
C GLN A 92 21.36 -27.13 8.37
N MET A 93 21.40 -26.02 9.12
CA MET A 93 20.97 -24.72 8.61
C MET A 93 21.82 -24.23 7.42
N THR A 94 21.26 -23.35 6.60
CA THR A 94 22.01 -22.67 5.54
C THR A 94 22.83 -21.53 6.15
N PRO A 95 24.17 -21.49 5.96
CA PRO A 95 24.97 -20.37 6.46
C PRO A 95 24.68 -19.08 5.69
N ALA A 96 24.18 -18.06 6.38
CA ALA A 96 24.04 -16.68 5.91
C ALA A 96 24.60 -15.68 6.94
N ASN A 97 24.83 -14.43 6.52
CA ASN A 97 25.13 -13.28 7.37
C ASN A 97 26.22 -13.51 8.45
N GLY A 98 27.26 -14.27 8.05
CA GLY A 98 28.42 -14.61 8.86
C GLY A 98 28.20 -15.73 9.90
N ARG A 99 26.99 -16.26 10.06
CA ARG A 99 26.66 -17.29 11.05
C ARG A 99 26.78 -18.70 10.43
N THR A 100 27.13 -19.69 11.24
CA THR A 100 27.28 -21.11 10.83
C THR A 100 27.14 -21.99 12.07
N GLY A 101 26.22 -22.96 12.03
CA GLY A 101 25.94 -23.85 13.14
C GLY A 101 26.85 -25.10 13.22
N PRO A 102 26.59 -26.01 14.16
CA PRO A 102 25.56 -25.90 15.19
C PRO A 102 25.92 -24.92 16.31
N PHE A 103 24.89 -24.37 16.97
CA PHE A 103 25.01 -23.48 18.12
C PHE A 103 24.89 -24.27 19.44
N ASP A 104 25.48 -23.78 20.53
CA ASP A 104 25.48 -24.44 21.85
C ASP A 104 24.20 -24.12 22.66
N GLY A 105 23.05 -24.28 22.00
CA GLY A 105 21.71 -23.97 22.50
C GLY A 105 20.68 -23.91 21.38
N GLN A 106 19.47 -23.44 21.71
CA GLN A 106 18.38 -23.20 20.75
C GLN A 106 18.37 -21.72 20.35
N VAL A 107 18.42 -21.42 19.06
CA VAL A 107 18.21 -20.04 18.57
C VAL A 107 16.76 -19.60 18.83
N ILE A 108 16.50 -18.30 18.69
CA ILE A 108 15.14 -17.75 18.54
C ILE A 108 15.18 -16.92 17.24
N PRO A 109 14.57 -17.41 16.15
CA PRO A 109 14.64 -16.77 14.83
C PRO A 109 13.74 -15.55 14.73
N GLY A 110 13.02 -15.18 15.79
CA GLY A 110 11.94 -14.22 15.76
C GLY A 110 10.67 -14.81 16.35
N PHE A 111 9.52 -14.20 16.04
CA PHE A 111 8.21 -14.69 16.48
C PHE A 111 7.09 -14.42 15.47
N SER A 112 6.68 -15.45 14.74
CA SER A 112 5.51 -15.46 13.84
C SER A 112 4.14 -15.43 14.55
N ALA A 113 4.10 -15.49 15.89
CA ALA A 113 2.92 -15.08 16.66
C ALA A 113 3.19 -14.71 18.13
N MET A 114 2.29 -13.90 18.70
CA MET A 114 2.34 -13.45 20.10
C MET A 114 0.98 -13.43 20.83
N LEU A 115 1.02 -13.39 22.17
CA LEU A 115 -0.16 -13.33 23.04
C LEU A 115 0.06 -12.41 24.26
N ASP A 116 -0.77 -11.37 24.39
CA ASP A 116 -0.81 -10.46 25.57
C ASP A 116 -1.35 -11.16 26.83
N ASN A 117 -0.47 -11.49 27.80
CA ASN A 117 -0.91 -11.84 29.16
C ASN A 117 -1.44 -10.58 29.89
N GLY A 118 -0.95 -9.40 29.49
CA GLY A 118 -1.37 -8.07 29.92
C GLY A 118 -1.16 -7.78 31.40
N ASP A 119 -0.10 -8.36 31.93
CA ASP A 119 0.68 -7.94 33.09
C ASP A 119 2.02 -7.27 32.68
N GLY A 120 2.32 -7.22 31.38
CA GLY A 120 3.59 -6.77 30.81
C GLY A 120 4.40 -7.88 30.14
N THR A 121 4.00 -9.15 30.35
CA THR A 121 4.60 -10.31 29.67
C THR A 121 3.78 -10.78 28.47
N PHE A 122 4.44 -11.47 27.56
CA PHE A 122 3.83 -12.08 26.38
C PHE A 122 4.27 -13.54 26.26
N TRP A 123 3.40 -14.39 25.72
CA TRP A 123 3.88 -15.62 25.08
C TRP A 123 4.18 -15.29 23.62
N ALA A 124 5.29 -15.80 23.10
CA ALA A 124 5.74 -15.58 21.74
C ALA A 124 6.24 -16.91 21.13
N GLN A 125 5.87 -17.17 19.87
CA GLN A 125 6.05 -18.43 19.17
C GLN A 125 6.84 -18.17 17.88
N PRO A 126 8.03 -18.77 17.70
CA PRO A 126 8.74 -18.80 16.42
C PRO A 126 8.22 -19.91 15.49
N ASP A 127 8.62 -19.83 14.22
CA ASP A 127 8.33 -20.76 13.12
C ASP A 127 8.95 -22.17 13.29
N ASN A 128 9.21 -22.88 12.18
CA ASN A 128 10.04 -24.08 12.17
C ASN A 128 11.52 -23.87 12.61
N GLY A 129 12.10 -22.67 12.53
CA GLY A 129 13.41 -22.33 13.11
C GLY A 129 14.50 -21.90 12.12
N PHE A 130 14.52 -22.49 10.93
CA PHE A 130 15.55 -22.24 9.89
C PHE A 130 14.96 -22.21 8.46
N GLY A 131 13.66 -21.94 8.34
CA GLY A 131 12.95 -21.77 7.07
C GLY A 131 12.72 -23.03 6.23
N SER A 132 12.91 -24.26 6.77
CA SER A 132 12.41 -25.47 6.10
C SER A 132 12.38 -26.75 6.96
N LYS A 133 11.47 -27.65 6.58
CA LYS A 133 11.44 -29.05 7.06
C LYS A 133 12.77 -29.81 6.92
N GLY A 134 13.64 -29.40 6.00
CA GLY A 134 14.87 -30.10 5.64
C GLY A 134 16.09 -29.76 6.51
N ASN A 135 16.08 -28.60 7.16
CA ASN A 135 17.19 -28.12 8.01
C ASN A 135 16.79 -27.96 9.49
N SER A 136 15.51 -27.86 9.81
CA SER A 136 15.00 -27.60 11.17
C SER A 136 14.76 -28.82 12.07
N ALA A 137 15.48 -29.92 11.82
CA ALA A 137 15.33 -31.17 12.59
C ALA A 137 15.96 -31.14 14.00
N ASP A 138 16.71 -30.09 14.35
CA ASP A 138 17.29 -29.88 15.69
C ASP A 138 16.82 -28.57 16.37
N PHE A 139 15.85 -27.89 15.76
CA PHE A 139 15.09 -26.80 16.37
C PHE A 139 13.86 -27.36 17.09
N LEU A 140 13.65 -26.97 18.35
CA LEU A 140 12.53 -27.41 19.20
C LEU A 140 11.38 -26.39 19.15
N LEU A 141 10.20 -26.85 18.73
CA LEU A 141 9.00 -26.01 18.66
C LEU A 141 8.55 -25.58 20.06
N ARG A 142 8.42 -24.27 20.28
CA ARG A 142 8.30 -23.68 21.62
C ARG A 142 7.49 -22.40 21.66
N ASN A 143 6.79 -22.19 22.77
CA ASN A 143 6.34 -20.86 23.20
C ASN A 143 7.33 -20.32 24.24
N TYR A 144 7.90 -19.16 24.01
CA TYR A 144 8.73 -18.44 24.97
C TYR A 144 7.88 -17.42 25.75
N LEU A 145 8.08 -17.34 27.07
CA LEU A 145 7.54 -16.26 27.88
C LEU A 145 8.55 -15.11 27.88
N VAL A 146 8.18 -13.98 27.31
CA VAL A 146 9.06 -12.82 27.14
C VAL A 146 8.52 -11.58 27.86
N GLN A 147 9.44 -10.73 28.33
CA GLN A 147 9.13 -9.43 28.94
C GLN A 147 10.05 -8.34 28.36
N PRO A 148 9.52 -7.44 27.52
CA PRO A 148 10.29 -6.30 27.02
C PRO A 148 10.48 -5.20 28.07
N ASP A 149 11.72 -4.71 28.24
CA ASP A 149 12.03 -3.46 28.93
C ASP A 149 12.07 -2.30 27.91
N TRP A 150 10.87 -2.01 27.40
CA TRP A 150 10.56 -1.02 26.36
C TRP A 150 11.41 0.26 26.42
N GLN A 151 12.15 0.54 25.35
CA GLN A 151 12.75 1.86 25.12
C GLN A 151 11.63 2.84 24.72
N THR A 152 11.51 3.91 25.50
CA THR A 152 10.48 4.94 25.34
C THR A 152 11.07 6.34 25.49
N VAL A 153 10.24 7.37 25.34
CA VAL A 153 10.58 8.77 25.65
C VAL A 153 11.02 9.01 27.10
N GLU A 154 10.67 8.11 28.03
CA GLU A 154 11.04 8.18 29.45
C GLU A 154 12.32 7.35 29.77
N GLY A 155 12.84 6.62 28.78
CA GLY A 155 13.92 5.64 28.93
C GLY A 155 13.44 4.19 28.82
N GLY A 156 14.21 3.28 29.40
CA GLY A 156 14.16 1.82 29.15
C GLY A 156 15.44 1.35 28.45
N SER A 157 15.77 0.05 28.53
CA SER A 157 16.95 -0.50 27.85
C SER A 157 16.72 -0.81 26.38
N GLY A 158 15.48 -1.12 25.98
CA GLY A 158 15.18 -1.65 24.65
C GLY A 158 15.43 -3.14 24.51
N GLU A 159 15.68 -3.87 25.59
CA GLU A 159 15.96 -5.31 25.56
C GLU A 159 14.70 -6.16 25.86
N ILE A 160 14.62 -7.35 25.27
CA ILE A 160 13.58 -8.35 25.55
C ILE A 160 14.16 -9.44 26.47
N GLU A 161 13.65 -9.59 27.69
CA GLU A 161 14.05 -10.67 28.60
C GLU A 161 13.25 -11.96 28.31
N VAL A 162 13.94 -13.06 28.01
CA VAL A 162 13.34 -14.40 27.87
C VAL A 162 13.28 -15.07 29.25
N LEU A 163 12.07 -15.16 29.82
CA LEU A 163 11.85 -15.59 31.21
C LEU A 163 11.72 -17.11 31.37
N SER A 164 11.07 -17.78 30.43
CA SER A 164 10.86 -19.24 30.43
C SER A 164 10.37 -19.73 29.06
N HIS A 165 10.16 -21.04 28.91
CA HIS A 165 9.55 -21.61 27.70
C HIS A 165 8.68 -22.84 28.00
N ILE A 166 7.76 -23.12 27.08
CA ILE A 166 7.00 -24.37 26.93
C ILE A 166 7.53 -25.04 25.66
N SER A 167 7.81 -26.35 25.67
CA SER A 167 8.19 -27.10 24.46
C SER A 167 7.04 -28.00 23.99
N TYR A 168 6.63 -27.86 22.75
CA TYR A 168 5.57 -28.66 22.15
C TYR A 168 6.01 -30.12 21.99
N ASN A 169 5.12 -31.06 22.29
CA ASN A 169 5.47 -32.48 22.36
C ASN A 169 4.28 -33.43 22.09
N ASP A 170 4.58 -34.64 21.63
CA ASP A 170 3.62 -35.74 21.41
C ASP A 170 3.84 -36.88 22.42
N ARG A 171 4.09 -36.59 23.72
CA ARG A 171 4.34 -37.64 24.73
C ARG A 171 3.16 -38.60 24.94
N ASN A 172 1.98 -38.25 24.41
CA ASN A 172 0.77 -39.08 24.43
C ASN A 172 0.67 -40.07 23.24
N ASP A 173 1.57 -40.00 22.25
CA ASP A 173 1.56 -40.83 21.03
C ASP A 173 0.21 -40.71 20.28
N VAL A 174 -0.24 -39.48 20.02
CA VAL A 174 -1.49 -39.21 19.29
C VAL A 174 -1.26 -39.05 17.79
N LEU A 175 -0.04 -38.73 17.34
CA LEU A 175 0.31 -38.67 15.91
C LEU A 175 0.35 -40.07 15.27
N ASP A 176 0.03 -40.16 13.97
CA ASP A 176 0.08 -41.41 13.20
C ASP A 176 1.02 -41.37 11.98
N PHE A 177 1.96 -40.43 11.99
CA PHE A 177 3.11 -40.34 11.11
C PHE A 177 4.41 -40.20 11.93
N PRO A 178 5.59 -40.57 11.41
CA PRO A 178 6.85 -40.49 12.15
C PRO A 178 7.24 -39.04 12.45
N ILE A 179 7.83 -38.83 13.62
CA ILE A 179 8.41 -37.54 14.07
C ILE A 179 9.89 -37.73 14.45
N VAL A 180 10.69 -36.65 14.43
CA VAL A 180 12.14 -36.71 14.67
C VAL A 180 12.50 -37.40 16.00
N ASN A 181 11.75 -37.11 17.06
CA ASN A 181 12.03 -37.63 18.41
C ASN A 181 11.12 -38.82 18.81
N GLU A 182 10.62 -39.61 17.84
CA GLU A 182 9.63 -40.68 18.08
C GLU A 182 10.07 -41.74 19.11
N ASP A 183 11.37 -42.04 19.17
CA ASP A 183 12.03 -43.01 20.06
C ASP A 183 12.36 -42.46 21.48
N THR A 184 11.92 -41.23 21.82
CA THR A 184 12.21 -40.59 23.12
C THR A 184 11.01 -40.63 24.09
N ASP A 185 11.26 -40.54 25.40
CA ASP A 185 10.18 -40.54 26.42
C ASP A 185 9.28 -39.29 26.32
N GLU A 186 9.83 -38.14 25.89
CA GLU A 186 9.10 -36.86 25.83
C GLU A 186 8.51 -36.56 24.44
N ARG A 187 9.02 -37.16 23.35
CA ARG A 187 8.55 -36.94 21.97
C ARG A 187 8.40 -35.45 21.60
N LEU A 188 9.44 -34.67 21.91
CA LEU A 188 9.49 -33.23 21.59
C LEU A 188 9.37 -33.00 20.08
N LEU A 189 8.55 -32.02 19.69
CA LEU A 189 8.32 -31.69 18.28
C LEU A 189 9.36 -30.69 17.78
N THR A 190 9.71 -30.82 16.51
CA THR A 190 10.74 -30.03 15.82
C THR A 190 10.20 -29.34 14.57
N GLY A 191 10.96 -28.38 14.03
CA GLY A 191 10.65 -27.76 12.73
C GLY A 191 10.69 -28.71 11.53
N ALA A 192 11.22 -29.92 11.70
CA ALA A 192 11.08 -30.99 10.72
C ALA A 192 9.75 -31.78 10.86
N ASP A 193 9.00 -31.59 11.96
CA ASP A 193 7.72 -32.24 12.21
C ASP A 193 6.55 -31.34 11.76
N PHE A 194 6.50 -30.09 12.28
CA PHE A 194 5.51 -29.04 11.98
C PHE A 194 6.20 -27.69 11.71
N ASP A 195 5.43 -26.71 11.25
CA ASP A 195 5.83 -25.39 10.72
C ASP A 195 4.75 -24.45 11.26
N ILE A 196 5.00 -23.80 12.41
CA ILE A 196 3.97 -23.41 13.39
C ILE A 196 3.83 -21.89 13.57
N GLU A 197 3.15 -21.25 12.65
CA GLU A 197 3.17 -19.79 12.60
C GLU A 197 2.26 -19.15 13.67
N SER A 198 0.95 -19.48 13.70
CA SER A 198 -0.02 -18.79 14.58
C SER A 198 -0.41 -19.53 15.86
N VAL A 199 -0.73 -18.78 16.93
CA VAL A 199 -1.24 -19.32 18.20
C VAL A 199 -2.40 -18.53 18.81
N VAL A 200 -3.42 -19.23 19.32
CA VAL A 200 -4.56 -18.67 20.07
C VAL A 200 -4.74 -19.41 21.39
N ARG A 201 -4.66 -18.69 22.51
CA ARG A 201 -4.91 -19.26 23.84
C ARG A 201 -6.40 -19.39 24.16
N ALA A 202 -6.82 -20.59 24.55
CA ALA A 202 -8.17 -20.91 24.98
C ALA A 202 -8.45 -20.44 26.44
N LYS A 203 -9.73 -20.43 26.82
CA LYS A 203 -10.20 -19.84 28.10
C LYS A 203 -10.01 -20.74 29.33
N ASP A 204 -9.70 -22.00 29.09
CA ASP A 204 -9.27 -23.03 30.04
C ASP A 204 -7.74 -23.04 30.22
N GLY A 205 -6.98 -22.43 29.29
CA GLY A 205 -5.53 -22.24 29.39
C GLY A 205 -4.73 -22.86 28.25
N THR A 206 -5.32 -23.81 27.52
CA THR A 206 -4.71 -24.56 26.39
C THR A 206 -4.39 -23.66 25.20
N PHE A 207 -3.57 -24.15 24.28
CA PHE A 207 -3.14 -23.44 23.07
C PHE A 207 -3.67 -24.13 21.81
N TRP A 208 -4.31 -23.36 20.93
CA TRP A 208 -4.59 -23.77 19.56
C TRP A 208 -3.53 -23.17 18.65
N VAL A 209 -2.93 -23.97 17.77
CA VAL A 209 -1.82 -23.56 16.90
C VAL A 209 -2.18 -23.86 15.46
N GLY A 210 -1.92 -22.91 14.55
CA GLY A 210 -1.95 -23.13 13.10
C GLY A 210 -0.61 -23.67 12.63
N GLU A 211 -0.61 -24.55 11.62
CA GLU A 211 0.65 -24.99 11.00
C GLU A 211 0.54 -25.14 9.47
N GLU A 212 1.66 -24.94 8.79
CA GLU A 212 1.78 -24.84 7.33
C GLU A 212 1.81 -26.19 6.61
N PHE A 213 2.55 -27.18 7.13
CA PHE A 213 2.83 -28.41 6.39
C PHE A 213 1.57 -29.21 6.10
N GLY A 214 0.55 -29.20 6.95
CA GLY A 214 -0.76 -29.77 6.70
C GLY A 214 -1.48 -29.11 5.51
N PRO A 215 -2.18 -27.98 5.68
CA PRO A 215 -2.30 -27.21 6.92
C PRO A 215 -3.29 -27.81 7.92
N PHE A 216 -2.92 -27.79 9.20
CA PHE A 216 -3.69 -28.34 10.32
C PHE A 216 -3.92 -27.29 11.42
N LEU A 217 -4.95 -27.51 12.24
CA LEU A 217 -4.98 -26.95 13.59
C LEU A 217 -4.50 -28.00 14.60
N LEU A 218 -3.54 -27.62 15.43
CA LEU A 218 -3.03 -28.39 16.57
C LEU A 218 -3.66 -27.87 17.87
N HIS A 219 -3.74 -28.72 18.90
CA HIS A 219 -4.34 -28.37 20.19
C HIS A 219 -3.49 -28.95 21.33
N PHE A 220 -2.81 -28.07 22.06
CA PHE A 220 -1.82 -28.39 23.10
C PHE A 220 -2.32 -27.97 24.49
N ASP A 221 -2.00 -28.77 25.51
CA ASP A 221 -2.26 -28.44 26.92
C ASP A 221 -1.41 -27.25 27.40
N GLU A 222 -1.64 -26.74 28.61
CA GLU A 222 -0.88 -25.62 29.18
C GLU A 222 0.62 -25.91 29.38
N ASP A 223 1.04 -27.18 29.27
CA ASP A 223 2.44 -27.63 29.35
C ASP A 223 3.06 -28.01 27.98
N GLY A 224 2.35 -27.78 26.88
CA GLY A 224 2.81 -28.08 25.51
C GLY A 224 2.53 -29.51 25.03
N THR A 225 1.86 -30.36 25.82
CA THR A 225 1.48 -31.71 25.37
C THR A 225 0.37 -31.68 24.33
N LEU A 226 0.55 -32.34 23.18
CA LEU A 226 -0.49 -32.49 22.17
C LEU A 226 -1.64 -33.36 22.73
N LEU A 227 -2.85 -32.80 22.71
CA LEU A 227 -4.04 -33.40 23.34
C LEU A 227 -4.72 -34.44 22.45
N GLU A 228 -4.70 -34.20 21.13
CA GLU A 228 -5.48 -34.93 20.15
C GLU A 228 -4.89 -34.78 18.74
N LYS A 229 -5.42 -35.54 17.78
CA LYS A 229 -4.90 -35.53 16.40
C LYS A 229 -5.07 -34.16 15.73
N PRO A 230 -4.10 -33.74 14.88
CA PRO A 230 -4.22 -32.54 14.05
C PRO A 230 -5.54 -32.51 13.27
N TYR A 231 -6.15 -31.33 13.17
CA TYR A 231 -7.42 -31.10 12.48
C TYR A 231 -7.21 -30.55 11.05
N PRO A 232 -7.28 -31.39 10.00
CA PRO A 232 -6.90 -30.97 8.66
C PRO A 232 -7.95 -30.12 7.94
N LEU A 233 -7.49 -29.05 7.29
CA LEU A 233 -8.32 -28.28 6.36
C LEU A 233 -8.62 -29.12 5.11
N THR A 234 -9.87 -29.56 4.97
CA THR A 234 -10.27 -30.44 3.87
C THR A 234 -10.19 -29.73 2.52
N GLY A 235 -9.15 -30.03 1.74
CA GLY A 235 -8.90 -29.46 0.42
C GLY A 235 -7.59 -28.67 0.32
N ALA A 236 -6.94 -28.33 1.44
CA ALA A 236 -5.59 -27.77 1.48
C ALA A 236 -4.58 -28.88 1.82
N GLN A 237 -3.58 -29.08 0.96
CA GLN A 237 -2.43 -29.94 1.21
C GLN A 237 -1.17 -29.30 0.60
N SER A 238 -0.15 -29.03 1.42
CA SER A 238 1.17 -28.61 0.93
C SER A 238 1.96 -29.79 0.36
N PRO A 239 3.10 -29.56 -0.33
CA PRO A 239 4.08 -30.60 -0.67
C PRO A 239 4.66 -31.35 0.55
N GLN A 240 4.69 -30.71 1.72
CA GLN A 240 5.21 -31.24 2.98
C GLN A 240 4.19 -32.10 3.75
N ASN A 241 2.91 -32.09 3.37
CA ASN A 241 1.83 -32.76 4.10
C ASN A 241 2.09 -34.28 4.25
N PRO A 242 2.14 -34.85 5.47
CA PRO A 242 2.46 -36.27 5.71
C PRO A 242 1.43 -37.23 5.08
N TYR A 243 0.21 -36.76 4.83
CA TYR A 243 -0.89 -37.49 4.20
C TYR A 243 -1.03 -37.24 2.69
N LEU A 244 -0.13 -36.46 2.05
CA LEU A 244 -0.20 -36.17 0.61
C LEU A 244 -0.13 -37.44 -0.25
N GLY A 245 0.68 -38.43 0.16
CA GLY A 245 0.74 -39.75 -0.47
C GLY A 245 1.18 -39.77 -1.94
N GLY A 246 1.79 -38.69 -2.44
CA GLY A 246 2.12 -38.51 -3.86
C GLY A 246 0.98 -37.97 -4.73
N ALA A 247 -0.09 -37.44 -4.13
CA ALA A 247 -1.05 -36.58 -4.83
C ALA A 247 -0.38 -35.27 -5.29
N GLN A 248 -1.10 -34.48 -6.09
CA GLN A 248 -0.67 -33.09 -6.34
C GLN A 248 -1.07 -32.21 -5.14
N PRO A 249 -0.18 -31.32 -4.67
CA PRO A 249 -0.52 -30.35 -3.64
C PRO A 249 -1.55 -29.35 -4.16
N THR A 250 -2.26 -28.69 -3.25
CA THR A 250 -3.31 -27.69 -3.57
C THR A 250 -2.99 -26.29 -3.05
N VAL A 251 -2.07 -26.19 -2.10
CA VAL A 251 -1.35 -24.96 -1.73
C VAL A 251 0.14 -25.16 -2.04
N ALA A 252 0.96 -24.10 -2.04
CA ALA A 252 2.39 -24.24 -2.31
C ALA A 252 3.14 -24.87 -1.10
N ALA A 253 4.47 -24.99 -1.22
CA ALA A 253 5.33 -25.20 -0.04
C ALA A 253 5.45 -23.86 0.70
N SER A 254 5.31 -23.89 2.03
CA SER A 254 5.33 -22.70 2.90
C SER A 254 4.41 -21.59 2.32
N ARG A 255 3.12 -21.92 2.26
CA ARG A 255 1.96 -21.08 1.87
C ARG A 255 0.66 -21.69 2.45
N GLY A 256 0.72 -22.19 3.68
CA GLY A 256 -0.25 -22.95 4.46
C GLY A 256 -1.03 -22.07 5.46
N PHE A 257 -1.11 -22.43 6.75
CA PHE A 257 -1.76 -21.60 7.81
C PHE A 257 -0.79 -20.70 8.58
N GLU A 258 -0.37 -19.59 7.99
CA GLU A 258 0.33 -18.52 8.71
C GLU A 258 -0.55 -17.93 9.83
N ALA A 259 -1.68 -17.30 9.49
CA ALA A 259 -2.44 -16.47 10.42
C ALA A 259 -3.69 -17.14 11.04
N MET A 260 -3.98 -16.88 12.33
CA MET A 260 -5.20 -17.37 12.99
C MET A 260 -5.76 -16.44 14.08
N ALA A 261 -6.93 -15.86 13.81
CA ALA A 261 -7.63 -15.02 14.79
C ALA A 261 -8.60 -15.82 15.69
N GLY A 262 -8.59 -15.56 17.01
CA GLY A 262 -9.51 -16.17 17.98
C GLY A 262 -10.78 -15.34 18.23
N SER A 263 -11.97 -15.93 18.09
CA SER A 263 -13.23 -15.21 18.35
C SER A 263 -13.42 -14.80 19.82
N ARG A 264 -14.05 -13.64 20.06
CA ARG A 264 -14.22 -13.05 21.41
C ARG A 264 -14.94 -13.95 22.44
N ASP A 265 -15.86 -14.82 22.01
CA ASP A 265 -16.53 -15.76 22.93
C ASP A 265 -15.68 -17.02 23.21
N GLY A 266 -14.60 -17.26 22.45
CA GLY A 266 -13.70 -18.40 22.59
C GLY A 266 -14.23 -19.69 21.98
N ARG A 267 -15.20 -19.61 21.06
CA ARG A 267 -15.79 -20.78 20.40
C ARG A 267 -15.24 -21.05 19.01
N PHE A 268 -14.97 -19.98 18.27
CA PHE A 268 -14.49 -20.06 16.90
C PHE A 268 -13.03 -19.62 16.77
N LEU A 269 -12.31 -20.31 15.90
CA LEU A 269 -11.02 -19.89 15.37
C LEU A 269 -11.19 -19.53 13.90
N TYR A 270 -10.37 -18.60 13.43
CA TYR A 270 -10.38 -18.08 12.07
C TYR A 270 -9.01 -18.23 11.38
N PRO A 271 -8.53 -19.46 11.13
CA PRO A 271 -7.28 -19.66 10.41
C PRO A 271 -7.40 -19.26 8.93
N VAL A 272 -6.39 -18.57 8.45
CA VAL A 272 -6.25 -17.97 7.12
C VAL A 272 -5.07 -18.64 6.42
N LEU A 273 -5.18 -18.85 5.11
CA LEU A 273 -4.02 -19.32 4.35
C LEU A 273 -3.09 -18.15 4.00
N GLU A 274 -1.77 -18.35 4.13
CA GLU A 274 -0.74 -17.36 3.74
C GLU A 274 -0.88 -16.98 2.25
N GLY A 275 -1.05 -18.01 1.41
CA GLY A 275 -1.13 -17.92 -0.05
C GLY A 275 -2.50 -18.27 -0.63
N ALA A 276 -2.61 -18.13 -1.96
CA ALA A 276 -3.74 -18.65 -2.72
C ALA A 276 -3.65 -20.17 -2.90
N TYR A 277 -4.79 -20.80 -3.22
CA TYR A 277 -4.76 -22.16 -3.76
C TYR A 277 -4.12 -22.16 -5.16
N LEU A 278 -3.31 -23.18 -5.46
CA LEU A 278 -2.62 -23.35 -6.75
C LEU A 278 -3.57 -23.49 -7.96
N ALA A 279 -4.86 -23.73 -7.70
CA ALA A 279 -5.92 -23.85 -8.71
C ALA A 279 -6.91 -22.67 -8.67
N ASP A 280 -6.65 -21.62 -7.89
CA ASP A 280 -7.48 -20.41 -7.87
C ASP A 280 -7.22 -19.55 -9.12
N THR A 281 -8.29 -18.99 -9.68
CA THR A 281 -8.18 -18.08 -10.83
C THR A 281 -7.77 -16.68 -10.43
N ASP A 282 -8.01 -16.30 -9.17
CA ASP A 282 -7.46 -15.07 -8.60
C ASP A 282 -6.39 -15.42 -7.54
N GLN A 283 -5.14 -15.12 -7.87
CA GLN A 283 -4.00 -15.35 -6.97
C GLN A 283 -3.84 -14.22 -5.92
N ARG A 284 -4.62 -13.12 -5.96
CA ARG A 284 -4.79 -12.20 -4.82
C ARG A 284 -5.69 -12.78 -3.72
N ARG A 285 -6.43 -13.87 -3.97
CA ARG A 285 -7.40 -14.39 -3.00
C ARG A 285 -6.75 -15.14 -1.84
N ARG A 286 -7.16 -14.82 -0.62
CA ARG A 286 -6.84 -15.55 0.63
C ARG A 286 -8.14 -16.00 1.28
N VAL A 287 -8.13 -17.15 1.96
CA VAL A 287 -9.36 -17.78 2.47
C VAL A 287 -9.31 -17.91 3.99
N ILE A 288 -10.20 -17.15 4.65
CA ILE A 288 -10.44 -17.22 6.10
C ILE A 288 -11.46 -18.34 6.36
N ASN A 289 -11.17 -19.28 7.26
CA ASN A 289 -12.01 -20.45 7.54
C ASN A 289 -12.64 -20.37 8.94
N GLU A 290 -13.85 -20.88 9.19
CA GLU A 290 -14.43 -20.95 10.55
C GLU A 290 -14.30 -22.37 11.15
N PHE A 291 -13.64 -22.50 12.31
CA PHE A 291 -13.53 -23.75 13.08
C PHE A 291 -14.21 -23.63 14.44
N ASP A 292 -15.07 -24.59 14.82
CA ASP A 292 -15.85 -24.59 16.08
C ASP A 292 -15.14 -25.48 17.13
N THR A 293 -14.36 -24.87 18.02
CA THR A 293 -13.51 -25.56 19.01
C THR A 293 -14.30 -26.53 19.90
N ARG A 294 -15.58 -26.24 20.16
CA ARG A 294 -16.50 -27.09 20.94
C ARG A 294 -16.97 -28.35 20.20
N LYS A 295 -16.56 -28.54 18.94
CA LYS A 295 -16.89 -29.71 18.10
C LYS A 295 -15.65 -30.43 17.56
N GLY A 296 -14.48 -29.80 17.55
CA GLY A 296 -13.33 -30.29 16.78
C GLY A 296 -13.61 -30.34 15.28
N ALA A 297 -14.19 -29.29 14.70
CA ALA A 297 -14.58 -29.29 13.29
C ALA A 297 -14.70 -27.90 12.65
N TYR A 298 -14.22 -27.78 11.42
CA TYR A 298 -14.57 -26.69 10.50
C TYR A 298 -16.09 -26.66 10.26
N THR A 299 -16.68 -25.47 10.23
CA THR A 299 -18.13 -25.30 10.07
C THR A 299 -18.57 -25.30 8.60
N GLY A 300 -17.61 -25.15 7.68
CA GLY A 300 -17.87 -24.93 6.26
C GLY A 300 -18.26 -23.49 5.91
N ARG A 301 -18.17 -22.53 6.86
CA ARG A 301 -18.16 -21.10 6.53
C ARG A 301 -16.74 -20.65 6.23
N THR A 302 -16.61 -19.87 5.17
CA THR A 302 -15.38 -19.18 4.78
C THR A 302 -15.70 -17.74 4.37
N TRP A 303 -14.67 -16.91 4.32
CA TRP A 303 -14.70 -15.58 3.70
C TRP A 303 -13.49 -15.44 2.77
N SER A 304 -13.62 -14.64 1.72
CA SER A 304 -12.51 -14.30 0.83
C SER A 304 -11.93 -12.95 1.25
N TYR A 305 -10.63 -12.91 1.53
CA TYR A 305 -9.83 -11.70 1.59
C TYR A 305 -9.12 -11.51 0.24
N GLN A 306 -8.82 -10.27 -0.14
CA GLN A 306 -8.06 -9.97 -1.35
C GLN A 306 -6.82 -9.14 -1.00
N THR A 307 -5.64 -9.63 -1.37
CA THR A 307 -4.40 -8.87 -1.29
C THR A 307 -4.31 -7.82 -2.39
N ASP A 308 -3.53 -6.76 -2.17
CA ASP A 308 -3.25 -5.70 -3.13
C ASP A 308 -2.52 -6.29 -4.35
N LEU A 309 -1.57 -7.21 -4.14
CA LEU A 309 -0.85 -7.91 -5.20
C LEU A 309 -0.93 -9.42 -5.02
N ALA A 310 -0.91 -10.17 -6.12
CA ALA A 310 -0.95 -11.64 -6.09
C ALA A 310 0.26 -12.27 -5.35
N ALA A 311 1.39 -11.56 -5.32
CA ALA A 311 2.61 -11.97 -4.63
C ALA A 311 2.60 -11.65 -3.12
N ASN A 312 1.74 -10.76 -2.65
CA ASN A 312 1.64 -10.45 -1.22
C ASN A 312 1.07 -11.64 -0.45
N VAL A 313 1.39 -11.74 0.84
CA VAL A 313 1.03 -12.84 1.73
C VAL A 313 0.50 -12.32 3.07
N ILE A 314 -0.10 -13.19 3.88
CA ILE A 314 -0.77 -12.83 5.13
C ILE A 314 0.09 -13.23 6.33
N GLY A 315 0.65 -12.24 7.04
CA GLY A 315 1.60 -12.45 8.15
C GLY A 315 1.00 -12.84 9.51
N ASP A 316 -0.17 -12.32 9.86
CA ASP A 316 -0.86 -12.61 11.14
C ASP A 316 -2.33 -12.16 11.03
N ALA A 317 -3.20 -12.61 11.94
CA ALA A 317 -4.58 -12.14 12.07
C ALA A 317 -5.06 -12.09 13.53
N PHE A 318 -5.54 -10.92 13.97
CA PHE A 318 -5.95 -10.68 15.36
C PHE A 318 -7.38 -10.12 15.46
N THR A 319 -8.21 -10.70 16.35
CA THR A 319 -9.59 -10.22 16.59
C THR A 319 -9.58 -8.98 17.48
N THR A 320 -10.02 -7.84 16.94
CA THR A 320 -10.11 -6.57 17.68
C THR A 320 -11.13 -6.62 18.81
N ARG A 321 -11.08 -5.60 19.68
CA ARG A 321 -12.06 -5.38 20.74
C ARG A 321 -13.51 -5.38 20.30
N ASP A 322 -13.82 -4.96 19.08
CA ASP A 322 -15.19 -4.89 18.60
C ASP A 322 -15.62 -6.20 17.91
N GLY A 323 -14.67 -7.01 17.44
CA GLY A 323 -14.89 -8.34 16.86
C GLY A 323 -14.65 -8.42 15.36
N ASP A 324 -14.10 -7.35 14.79
CA ASP A 324 -13.51 -7.32 13.46
C ASP A 324 -12.08 -7.90 13.53
N LEU A 325 -11.46 -8.22 12.39
CA LEU A 325 -10.12 -8.79 12.33
C LEU A 325 -9.14 -7.76 11.80
N LEU A 326 -7.99 -7.62 12.46
CA LEU A 326 -6.76 -7.15 11.82
C LEU A 326 -6.17 -8.32 11.04
N LEU A 327 -5.61 -8.07 9.86
CA LEU A 327 -4.68 -8.97 9.16
C LEU A 327 -3.43 -8.18 8.80
N ILE A 328 -2.25 -8.80 8.90
CA ILE A 328 -1.07 -8.30 8.21
C ILE A 328 -1.16 -8.71 6.74
N GLU A 329 -0.74 -7.81 5.86
CA GLU A 329 -0.43 -8.11 4.47
C GLU A 329 0.99 -7.62 4.16
N ARG A 330 1.86 -8.51 3.66
CA ARG A 330 3.27 -8.24 3.39
C ARG A 330 3.69 -8.70 2.00
N ASP A 331 4.64 -8.02 1.37
CA ASP A 331 5.47 -8.59 0.30
C ASP A 331 6.68 -9.37 0.88
N ASP A 332 7.34 -10.22 0.07
CA ASP A 332 8.51 -11.03 0.48
C ASP A 332 9.88 -10.30 0.40
N PHE A 333 9.93 -9.02 0.02
CA PHE A 333 11.16 -8.20 0.05
C PHE A 333 11.46 -7.66 1.46
N GLU A 334 12.71 -7.26 1.67
CA GLU A 334 13.20 -6.69 2.92
C GLU A 334 14.03 -5.42 2.70
N GLY A 335 14.36 -4.74 3.80
CA GLY A 335 15.16 -3.53 3.82
C GLY A 335 14.58 -2.47 2.89
N ASP A 336 15.44 -1.84 2.10
CA ASP A 336 15.05 -0.78 1.18
C ASP A 336 14.41 -1.28 -0.14
N GLN A 337 14.27 -2.60 -0.30
CA GLN A 337 13.46 -3.22 -1.36
C GLN A 337 11.99 -3.40 -0.97
N SER A 338 11.64 -3.21 0.31
CA SER A 338 10.27 -3.36 0.83
C SER A 338 9.26 -2.47 0.08
N VAL A 339 8.05 -3.02 -0.14
CA VAL A 339 6.98 -2.38 -0.91
C VAL A 339 5.75 -2.25 -0.01
N ILE A 340 5.06 -3.35 0.29
CA ILE A 340 3.87 -3.42 1.13
C ILE A 340 4.20 -4.14 2.44
N LYS A 341 4.07 -3.43 3.57
CA LYS A 341 4.04 -4.02 4.92
C LYS A 341 2.89 -3.37 5.70
N ARG A 342 1.68 -3.93 5.65
CA ARG A 342 0.44 -3.27 6.07
C ARG A 342 -0.38 -4.06 7.07
N VAL A 343 -1.18 -3.37 7.87
CA VAL A 343 -2.26 -3.95 8.68
C VAL A 343 -3.61 -3.43 8.17
N TYR A 344 -4.51 -4.34 7.83
CA TYR A 344 -5.85 -4.06 7.36
C TYR A 344 -6.93 -4.55 8.35
N GLU A 345 -7.96 -3.75 8.63
CA GLU A 345 -9.17 -4.21 9.34
C GLU A 345 -10.22 -4.72 8.34
N VAL A 346 -10.81 -5.89 8.62
CA VAL A 346 -11.97 -6.46 7.91
C VAL A 346 -13.03 -6.94 8.90
N SER A 347 -14.30 -6.95 8.50
CA SER A 347 -15.39 -7.44 9.36
C SER A 347 -16.13 -8.63 8.76
N LEU A 348 -16.01 -9.78 9.42
CA LEU A 348 -16.69 -11.03 9.06
C LEU A 348 -18.24 -10.94 9.07
N GLY A 349 -18.79 -9.83 9.60
CA GLY A 349 -20.23 -9.55 9.68
C GLY A 349 -20.72 -8.35 8.87
N LYS A 350 -19.85 -7.61 8.16
CA LYS A 350 -20.24 -6.50 7.26
C LYS A 350 -20.50 -7.05 5.84
N ARG A 351 -20.36 -6.21 4.81
CA ARG A 351 -20.58 -6.58 3.41
C ARG A 351 -19.30 -7.08 2.77
N THR A 352 -19.47 -7.73 1.62
CA THR A 352 -18.44 -7.82 0.61
C THR A 352 -18.57 -6.67 -0.38
N ASP A 353 -17.53 -6.46 -1.17
CA ASP A 353 -17.60 -5.76 -2.46
C ASP A 353 -18.55 -6.46 -3.46
N ALA A 354 -18.53 -6.03 -4.74
CA ALA A 354 -19.39 -6.59 -5.78
C ALA A 354 -18.89 -7.97 -6.28
N GLU A 355 -17.61 -8.26 -6.07
CA GLU A 355 -16.87 -9.43 -6.53
C GLU A 355 -16.96 -10.61 -5.54
N GLY A 356 -17.11 -10.31 -4.24
CA GLY A 356 -17.31 -11.26 -3.15
C GLY A 356 -16.20 -11.29 -2.09
N PHE A 357 -15.29 -10.32 -2.05
CA PHE A 357 -14.25 -10.20 -1.02
C PHE A 357 -14.68 -9.27 0.12
N LEU A 358 -14.07 -9.44 1.29
CA LEU A 358 -14.28 -8.57 2.45
C LEU A 358 -13.84 -7.12 2.15
N GLU A 359 -14.73 -6.16 2.39
CA GLU A 359 -14.36 -4.74 2.45
C GLU A 359 -13.26 -4.55 3.52
N LYS A 360 -12.06 -4.14 3.11
CA LYS A 360 -10.90 -3.88 3.99
C LYS A 360 -10.63 -2.39 4.18
N SER A 361 -9.86 -2.03 5.22
CA SER A 361 -9.48 -0.63 5.51
C SER A 361 -8.12 -0.58 6.16
N LEU A 362 -7.22 0.30 5.68
CA LEU A 362 -5.88 0.44 6.26
C LEU A 362 -5.97 0.93 7.72
N VAL A 363 -5.29 0.20 8.61
CA VAL A 363 -5.11 0.57 10.02
C VAL A 363 -3.69 1.11 10.26
N LEU A 364 -2.70 0.48 9.62
CA LEU A 364 -1.29 0.82 9.77
C LEU A 364 -0.55 0.51 8.47
N ASP A 365 0.29 1.44 8.02
CA ASP A 365 1.38 1.16 7.11
C ASP A 365 2.67 1.05 7.93
N ALA A 366 3.22 -0.16 8.02
CA ALA A 366 4.40 -0.43 8.84
C ALA A 366 5.70 0.04 8.17
N LEU A 367 5.68 0.50 6.91
CA LEU A 367 6.80 1.24 6.32
C LEU A 367 6.80 2.74 6.70
N ARG A 368 5.74 3.24 7.35
CA ARG A 368 5.60 4.67 7.66
C ARG A 368 4.90 4.96 8.98
N ILE A 369 5.71 5.02 10.04
CA ILE A 369 5.31 5.38 11.40
C ILE A 369 6.11 6.63 11.83
N ASP A 370 5.45 7.71 12.27
CA ASP A 370 6.13 8.91 12.78
C ASP A 370 6.93 8.54 14.05
N ASN A 371 8.21 8.90 14.12
CA ASN A 371 9.08 8.73 15.30
C ASN A 371 9.54 10.10 15.86
N PRO A 372 8.62 10.96 16.32
CA PRO A 372 8.89 12.37 16.63
C PRO A 372 9.74 12.58 17.90
N HIS A 373 10.08 11.50 18.59
CA HIS A 373 10.90 11.50 19.81
C HIS A 373 12.28 10.85 19.61
N GLY A 374 12.57 10.31 18.43
CA GLY A 374 13.83 9.62 18.13
C GLY A 374 14.03 8.35 18.97
N ILE A 375 12.96 7.59 19.22
CA ILE A 375 13.05 6.27 19.87
C ILE A 375 13.91 5.39 18.97
N ASP A 376 15.03 4.94 19.53
CA ASP A 376 16.09 4.17 18.86
C ASP A 376 16.60 4.72 17.51
N ALA A 377 16.66 6.04 17.38
CA ALA A 377 17.21 6.67 16.18
C ALA A 377 18.73 6.42 16.06
N GLY A 378 19.12 5.50 15.17
CA GLY A 378 20.47 4.92 15.11
C GLY A 378 20.96 4.59 13.70
N GLU A 379 21.91 3.65 13.59
CA GLU A 379 22.43 3.15 12.31
C GLU A 379 21.67 1.88 11.88
N GLY A 380 20.84 2.01 10.85
CA GLY A 380 20.09 0.93 10.22
C GLY A 380 18.96 1.46 9.35
N TYR A 381 18.53 0.71 8.34
CA TYR A 381 17.39 1.11 7.51
C TYR A 381 16.09 1.13 8.34
N GLY A 382 15.31 2.21 8.21
CA GLY A 382 14.02 2.35 8.90
C GLY A 382 14.07 2.81 10.36
N LEU A 383 15.20 3.31 10.86
CA LEU A 383 15.36 3.80 12.25
C LEU A 383 15.48 5.34 12.31
N GLY A 384 14.70 6.07 11.49
CA GLY A 384 14.80 7.53 11.35
C GLY A 384 13.72 8.32 12.12
N GLU A 385 13.50 9.57 11.70
CA GLU A 385 12.32 10.36 12.08
C GLU A 385 11.01 9.75 11.57
N THR A 386 11.10 8.97 10.48
CA THR A 386 10.15 7.91 10.15
C THR A 386 10.75 6.58 10.60
N TYR A 387 10.03 5.86 11.45
CA TYR A 387 10.28 4.46 11.76
C TYR A 387 9.55 3.59 10.73
N SER A 388 10.21 2.51 10.32
CA SER A 388 9.59 1.41 9.58
C SER A 388 9.95 0.06 10.18
N LEU A 389 9.16 -0.98 9.86
CA LEU A 389 9.46 -2.38 10.11
C LEU A 389 9.61 -3.11 8.75
N PRO A 390 10.78 -3.01 8.10
CA PRO A 390 10.97 -3.37 6.69
C PRO A 390 11.51 -4.80 6.51
N VAL A 391 11.13 -5.72 7.39
CA VAL A 391 11.60 -7.12 7.40
C VAL A 391 10.81 -7.97 6.39
N GLN A 392 11.41 -9.01 5.80
CA GLN A 392 10.68 -9.98 4.95
C GLN A 392 9.46 -10.57 5.68
N SER A 393 9.64 -10.93 6.95
CA SER A 393 8.66 -11.62 7.80
C SER A 393 8.06 -10.68 8.86
N PHE A 394 7.19 -9.76 8.42
CA PHE A 394 6.33 -8.99 9.31
C PHE A 394 5.12 -9.85 9.73
N GLU A 395 5.19 -10.47 10.90
CA GLU A 395 4.32 -11.62 11.27
C GLU A 395 3.75 -11.54 12.70
N THR A 396 3.68 -10.35 13.32
CA THR A 396 2.94 -10.17 14.59
C THR A 396 2.15 -8.88 14.58
N VAL A 397 0.84 -8.95 14.89
CA VAL A 397 -0.01 -7.79 15.20
C VAL A 397 -0.99 -8.04 16.34
N LEU A 398 -0.88 -7.29 17.44
CA LEU A 398 -1.81 -7.37 18.57
C LEU A 398 -2.44 -6.02 18.89
N GLN A 399 -3.75 -5.98 19.17
CA GLN A 399 -4.36 -4.79 19.79
C GLN A 399 -4.24 -4.86 21.32
N LEU A 400 -3.35 -4.04 21.89
CA LEU A 400 -3.05 -3.99 23.31
C LEU A 400 -4.23 -3.51 24.18
N ARG A 401 -4.11 -3.65 25.50
CA ARG A 401 -5.20 -3.36 26.45
C ARG A 401 -5.63 -1.89 26.55
N ASP A 402 -4.88 -0.96 25.99
CA ASP A 402 -5.25 0.46 25.87
C ASP A 402 -5.80 0.85 24.49
N GLY A 403 -5.57 0.02 23.47
CA GLY A 403 -5.97 0.27 22.07
C GLY A 403 -4.82 0.64 21.14
N ARG A 404 -3.57 0.76 21.63
CA ARG A 404 -2.37 0.78 20.80
C ARG A 404 -2.17 -0.56 20.11
N LEU A 405 -1.42 -0.59 19.01
CA LEU A 405 -0.95 -1.84 18.41
C LEU A 405 0.42 -2.22 18.97
N LEU A 406 0.67 -3.51 19.13
CA LEU A 406 2.02 -4.09 19.12
C LEU A 406 2.22 -4.74 17.75
N ILE A 407 3.39 -4.50 17.15
CA ILE A 407 3.87 -5.16 15.93
C ILE A 407 5.23 -5.81 16.18
N GLY A 408 5.57 -6.84 15.42
CA GLY A 408 6.88 -7.50 15.48
C GLY A 408 7.19 -8.38 14.28
N ASN A 409 8.41 -8.93 14.25
CA ASN A 409 8.93 -9.73 13.14
C ASN A 409 9.23 -11.20 13.49
N ASP A 410 9.28 -12.03 12.45
CA ASP A 410 10.30 -13.07 12.36
C ASP A 410 11.53 -12.56 11.58
N ASN A 411 12.73 -13.06 11.92
CA ASN A 411 14.00 -12.70 11.27
C ASN A 411 14.60 -13.84 10.42
N ASN A 412 13.89 -14.97 10.26
CA ASN A 412 14.25 -16.11 9.41
C ASN A 412 15.69 -16.57 9.64
N PHE A 413 16.13 -16.63 10.90
CA PHE A 413 17.55 -16.67 11.26
C PHE A 413 18.35 -17.78 10.52
N PRO A 414 19.55 -17.49 9.99
CA PRO A 414 20.27 -16.21 10.00
C PRO A 414 20.06 -15.38 8.71
N GLY A 415 18.89 -15.51 8.08
CA GLY A 415 18.61 -15.11 6.69
C GLY A 415 18.40 -13.61 6.46
N ASN A 416 17.46 -12.98 7.15
CA ASN A 416 17.08 -11.59 6.91
C ASN A 416 18.18 -10.63 7.37
N ASP A 417 18.42 -9.53 6.65
CA ASP A 417 19.37 -8.46 7.00
C ASP A 417 18.85 -7.04 6.77
N ALA A 418 17.52 -6.89 6.77
CA ALA A 418 16.75 -5.69 6.46
C ALA A 418 17.24 -4.39 7.11
N ARG A 419 17.69 -4.45 8.37
CA ARG A 419 18.24 -3.28 9.07
C ARG A 419 19.66 -2.97 8.64
N ASN A 420 20.51 -3.98 8.46
CA ASN A 420 21.96 -3.85 8.35
C ASN A 420 22.61 -4.99 7.53
N THR A 421 22.61 -4.84 6.20
CA THR A 421 23.03 -5.87 5.23
C THR A 421 24.31 -6.64 5.59
N GLY A 422 24.24 -7.97 5.57
CA GLY A 422 25.28 -8.90 6.01
C GLY A 422 25.25 -9.26 7.50
N THR A 423 24.26 -8.77 8.25
CA THR A 423 24.04 -9.06 9.69
C THR A 423 22.60 -9.54 9.88
N PRO A 424 22.33 -10.66 10.57
CA PRO A 424 20.96 -11.08 10.87
C PRO A 424 20.23 -9.97 11.63
N ASP A 425 18.98 -9.69 11.25
CA ASP A 425 18.14 -8.78 12.01
C ASP A 425 17.89 -9.33 13.43
N ASP A 426 17.99 -8.46 14.43
CA ASP A 426 17.51 -8.78 15.77
C ASP A 426 15.98 -8.98 15.75
N THR A 427 15.45 -9.82 16.64
CA THR A 427 14.00 -9.92 16.83
C THR A 427 13.52 -8.61 17.44
N GLU A 428 12.45 -8.02 16.92
CA GLU A 428 12.03 -6.65 17.16
C GLU A 428 10.53 -6.56 17.45
N PHE A 429 10.17 -5.85 18.52
CA PHE A 429 8.81 -5.43 18.82
C PHE A 429 8.71 -3.90 18.87
N ALA A 430 7.61 -3.36 18.37
CA ALA A 430 7.27 -1.94 18.50
C ALA A 430 5.82 -1.74 18.94
N ILE A 431 5.58 -0.70 19.75
CA ILE A 431 4.23 -0.23 20.12
C ILE A 431 3.90 1.03 19.33
N VAL A 432 2.75 1.01 18.64
CA VAL A 432 2.28 2.09 17.77
C VAL A 432 0.99 2.71 18.31
N ASP A 433 1.01 4.02 18.53
CA ASP A 433 -0.14 4.85 18.90
C ASP A 433 -0.85 5.38 17.65
N LEU A 434 -2.08 4.92 17.42
CA LEU A 434 -2.93 5.34 16.29
C LEU A 434 -3.80 6.58 16.61
N GLN A 435 -3.82 7.06 17.85
CA GLN A 435 -4.76 8.10 18.28
C GLN A 435 -4.23 9.53 18.11
N ARG A 436 -2.93 9.72 17.84
CA ARG A 436 -2.32 11.05 17.66
C ARG A 436 -2.79 11.70 16.37
N THR A 437 -3.31 12.92 16.48
CA THR A 437 -3.74 13.71 15.32
C THR A 437 -2.71 14.78 14.97
N LYS A 438 -2.14 14.71 13.77
CA LYS A 438 -1.44 15.83 13.14
C LYS A 438 -2.45 16.91 12.76
N THR A 439 -1.98 18.12 12.52
CA THR A 439 -2.82 19.25 12.10
C THR A 439 -2.11 19.99 10.98
N THR A 440 -2.64 19.92 9.77
CA THR A 440 -2.05 20.58 8.59
C THR A 440 -2.72 21.91 8.26
N ALA A 441 -2.03 22.67 7.42
CA ALA A 441 -2.50 23.93 6.85
C ALA A 441 -2.58 23.78 5.32
N ASP A 442 -3.72 24.18 4.77
CA ASP A 442 -3.90 24.45 3.34
C ASP A 442 -2.94 25.58 2.88
N ALA A 443 -2.40 25.57 1.65
CA ALA A 443 -2.38 24.49 0.66
C ALA A 443 -1.19 24.68 -0.29
N LEU A 444 -0.57 23.57 -0.69
CA LEU A 444 0.44 23.44 -1.74
C LEU A 444 0.51 21.94 -2.09
N THR A 445 0.50 21.58 -3.38
CA THR A 445 0.41 20.17 -3.80
C THR A 445 1.75 19.61 -4.26
N VAL A 446 2.31 18.65 -3.53
CA VAL A 446 3.51 17.89 -3.92
C VAL A 446 3.08 16.64 -4.69
N VAL A 447 3.41 16.61 -5.98
CA VAL A 447 3.15 15.47 -6.86
C VAL A 447 4.46 14.70 -7.09
N ALA A 448 4.44 13.40 -6.82
CA ALA A 448 5.57 12.51 -7.06
C ALA A 448 5.59 12.03 -8.50
N HIS A 449 6.43 12.67 -9.31
CA HIS A 449 6.56 12.44 -10.74
C HIS A 449 7.10 11.02 -10.98
N ARG A 450 6.22 10.15 -11.46
CA ARG A 450 6.44 8.71 -11.66
C ARG A 450 6.79 7.95 -10.38
N GLY A 451 6.31 8.47 -9.25
CA GLY A 451 6.72 8.09 -7.91
C GLY A 451 7.99 8.81 -7.47
N ALA A 452 8.75 8.21 -6.55
CA ALA A 452 10.04 8.71 -6.09
C ALA A 452 11.15 8.36 -7.09
N SER A 453 10.99 8.79 -8.33
CA SER A 453 11.81 8.39 -9.49
C SER A 453 13.28 8.82 -9.42
N GLY A 454 13.65 9.68 -8.47
CA GLY A 454 15.04 9.99 -8.11
C GLY A 454 15.74 8.88 -7.31
N TYR A 455 14.99 7.93 -6.73
CA TYR A 455 15.47 6.91 -5.81
C TYR A 455 15.10 5.47 -6.19
N ARG A 456 14.08 5.26 -7.03
CA ARG A 456 13.60 3.96 -7.51
C ARG A 456 13.24 4.02 -9.00
N PRO A 457 13.34 2.91 -9.76
CA PRO A 457 12.91 2.87 -11.16
C PRO A 457 11.47 3.36 -11.33
N GLU A 458 11.26 4.26 -12.29
CA GLU A 458 10.01 4.99 -12.48
C GLU A 458 8.81 4.09 -12.85
N HIS A 459 7.61 4.48 -12.41
CA HIS A 459 6.36 3.71 -12.54
C HIS A 459 6.39 2.31 -11.94
N THR A 460 7.12 2.13 -10.84
CA THR A 460 7.03 0.92 -10.02
C THR A 460 6.20 1.22 -8.77
N LEU A 461 5.50 0.22 -8.24
CA LEU A 461 4.76 0.39 -6.97
C LEU A 461 5.71 0.81 -5.85
N ALA A 462 6.92 0.22 -5.80
CA ALA A 462 8.00 0.65 -4.91
C ALA A 462 8.34 2.15 -5.02
N ALA A 463 8.39 2.72 -6.24
CA ALA A 463 8.59 4.17 -6.41
C ALA A 463 7.39 4.98 -5.89
N TYR A 464 6.16 4.54 -6.13
CA TYR A 464 4.95 5.21 -5.64
C TYR A 464 4.83 5.14 -4.11
N GLU A 465 5.16 4.01 -3.51
CA GLU A 465 5.07 3.75 -2.07
C GLU A 465 6.20 4.44 -1.30
N THR A 466 7.40 4.52 -1.90
CA THR A 466 8.48 5.41 -1.45
C THR A 466 8.01 6.86 -1.46
N ALA A 467 7.31 7.33 -2.49
CA ALA A 467 6.81 8.71 -2.56
C ALA A 467 5.72 9.02 -1.52
N ILE A 468 4.84 8.06 -1.25
CA ILE A 468 3.81 8.14 -0.20
C ILE A 468 4.45 8.18 1.19
N THR A 469 5.56 7.45 1.38
CA THR A 469 6.40 7.51 2.58
C THR A 469 7.15 8.84 2.69
N GLN A 470 7.58 9.40 1.55
CA GLN A 470 8.18 10.73 1.43
C GLN A 470 7.17 11.89 1.34
N CYS A 471 5.93 11.66 1.80
CA CYS A 471 4.90 12.69 1.99
C CYS A 471 4.41 13.42 0.72
N ALA A 472 4.42 12.77 -0.44
CA ALA A 472 3.65 13.27 -1.59
C ALA A 472 2.14 13.22 -1.33
N GLU A 473 1.38 14.23 -1.78
CA GLU A 473 -0.08 14.16 -1.78
C GLU A 473 -0.63 13.35 -2.96
N TYR A 474 0.06 13.39 -4.10
CA TYR A 474 -0.34 12.69 -5.32
C TYR A 474 0.80 11.83 -5.88
N ILE A 475 0.47 10.65 -6.38
CA ILE A 475 1.33 9.83 -7.23
C ILE A 475 0.93 9.96 -8.70
N GLU A 476 1.90 10.13 -9.60
CA GLU A 476 1.66 10.37 -11.02
C GLU A 476 1.98 9.12 -11.88
N PRO A 477 0.98 8.52 -12.54
CA PRO A 477 1.20 7.53 -13.59
C PRO A 477 0.94 8.08 -15.00
N ASP A 478 2.00 8.31 -15.77
CA ASP A 478 1.95 8.22 -17.23
C ASP A 478 1.29 6.89 -17.68
N VAL A 479 0.29 6.94 -18.56
CA VAL A 479 -0.57 5.81 -18.94
C VAL A 479 -0.45 5.48 -20.42
N VAL A 480 -0.24 4.20 -20.73
CA VAL A 480 -0.26 3.61 -22.08
C VAL A 480 -1.09 2.33 -22.14
N SER A 481 -1.53 1.95 -23.34
CA SER A 481 -2.35 0.76 -23.57
C SER A 481 -1.51 -0.49 -23.89
N THR A 482 -1.95 -1.65 -23.44
CA THR A 482 -1.46 -2.96 -23.89
C THR A 482 -2.21 -3.45 -25.13
N LYS A 483 -1.67 -4.48 -25.79
CA LYS A 483 -2.29 -5.15 -26.94
C LYS A 483 -3.70 -5.72 -26.67
N ASP A 484 -3.97 -6.07 -25.41
CA ASP A 484 -5.25 -6.58 -24.92
C ASP A 484 -6.11 -5.51 -24.24
N GLY A 485 -5.72 -4.23 -24.32
CA GLY A 485 -6.54 -3.08 -23.91
C GLY A 485 -6.55 -2.82 -22.40
N VAL A 486 -5.52 -3.25 -21.67
CA VAL A 486 -5.31 -2.90 -20.27
C VAL A 486 -4.44 -1.65 -20.19
N LEU A 487 -4.71 -0.77 -19.23
CA LEU A 487 -3.88 0.41 -18.97
C LEU A 487 -2.73 0.06 -18.01
N VAL A 488 -1.50 0.44 -18.37
CA VAL A 488 -0.28 0.24 -17.58
C VAL A 488 0.48 1.53 -17.41
N ALA A 489 1.18 1.67 -16.27
CA ALA A 489 1.93 2.89 -15.97
C ALA A 489 3.32 2.86 -16.64
N ARG A 490 3.56 3.73 -17.64
CA ARG A 490 4.84 3.92 -18.34
C ARG A 490 4.88 5.30 -19.04
N HIS A 491 5.96 6.06 -18.87
CA HIS A 491 6.18 7.33 -19.59
C HIS A 491 6.18 7.26 -21.12
N GLU A 492 6.76 6.22 -21.70
CA GLU A 492 6.76 6.00 -23.15
C GLU A 492 6.07 4.66 -23.41
N ASN A 493 5.42 4.51 -24.57
CA ASN A 493 4.99 3.19 -24.99
C ASN A 493 6.20 2.32 -25.42
N GLU A 494 7.35 2.92 -25.78
CA GLU A 494 8.62 2.22 -25.98
C GLU A 494 9.27 1.85 -24.63
N ILE A 495 9.44 0.55 -24.38
CA ILE A 495 9.90 0.02 -23.09
C ILE A 495 11.34 -0.50 -23.08
N GLY A 496 12.03 -0.55 -24.22
CA GLY A 496 13.37 -1.10 -24.38
C GLY A 496 14.53 -0.28 -23.79
N GLY A 497 14.25 0.91 -23.26
CA GLY A 497 15.19 1.70 -22.44
C GLY A 497 14.80 1.79 -20.95
N THR A 498 13.82 1.02 -20.50
CA THR A 498 13.21 1.13 -19.16
C THR A 498 12.74 -0.21 -18.58
N THR A 499 13.05 -1.32 -19.27
CA THR A 499 12.70 -2.69 -18.90
C THR A 499 13.71 -3.68 -19.47
N ASP A 500 13.82 -4.85 -18.82
CA ASP A 500 14.68 -5.97 -19.22
C ASP A 500 14.29 -6.67 -20.54
N VAL A 501 13.31 -6.16 -21.29
CA VAL A 501 12.76 -6.78 -22.52
C VAL A 501 13.83 -7.12 -23.58
N ALA A 502 14.94 -6.39 -23.61
CA ALA A 502 16.07 -6.67 -24.50
C ALA A 502 16.86 -7.95 -24.13
N ALA A 503 16.74 -8.43 -22.89
CA ALA A 503 17.34 -9.66 -22.40
C ALA A 503 16.50 -10.92 -22.69
N HIS A 504 15.19 -10.77 -22.95
CA HIS A 504 14.24 -11.86 -23.22
C HIS A 504 14.29 -12.35 -24.69
N PRO A 505 14.86 -13.53 -25.00
CA PRO A 505 15.03 -13.98 -26.38
C PRO A 505 13.70 -14.28 -27.10
N GLU A 506 12.67 -14.65 -26.35
CA GLU A 506 11.30 -14.90 -26.83
C GLU A 506 10.58 -13.63 -27.34
N PHE A 507 11.05 -12.44 -26.99
CA PHE A 507 10.51 -11.16 -27.46
C PHE A 507 11.41 -10.46 -28.49
N ALA A 508 12.52 -11.09 -28.90
CA ALA A 508 13.48 -10.49 -29.83
C ALA A 508 12.90 -10.21 -31.24
N ASP A 509 11.82 -10.88 -31.64
CA ASP A 509 11.11 -10.65 -32.91
C ASP A 509 10.05 -9.54 -32.84
N ARG A 510 9.69 -9.09 -31.62
CA ARG A 510 8.78 -7.96 -31.40
C ARG A 510 9.45 -6.60 -31.62
N ARG A 511 10.80 -6.56 -31.68
CA ARG A 511 11.56 -5.33 -31.87
C ARG A 511 11.30 -4.73 -33.26
N THR A 512 10.68 -3.56 -33.31
CA THR A 512 10.14 -2.96 -34.55
C THR A 512 10.41 -1.46 -34.64
N THR A 513 10.01 -0.82 -35.75
CA THR A 513 10.06 0.63 -35.95
C THR A 513 8.64 1.16 -36.14
N LYS A 514 8.25 2.17 -35.35
CA LYS A 514 6.93 2.81 -35.41
C LYS A 514 7.08 4.33 -35.61
N MET A 515 5.98 4.97 -35.98
CA MET A 515 5.87 6.43 -36.03
C MET A 515 5.00 6.86 -34.85
N ILE A 516 5.62 7.39 -33.80
CA ILE A 516 4.95 7.95 -32.63
C ILE A 516 5.08 9.46 -32.77
N ASP A 517 3.97 10.19 -32.78
CA ASP A 517 3.89 11.66 -32.85
C ASP A 517 4.77 12.32 -33.95
N GLY A 518 4.82 11.66 -35.12
CA GLY A 518 5.63 12.09 -36.27
C GLY A 518 7.13 11.78 -36.16
N VAL A 519 7.57 11.12 -35.08
CA VAL A 519 8.95 10.67 -34.83
C VAL A 519 9.08 9.18 -35.09
N GLN A 520 10.15 8.76 -35.76
CA GLN A 520 10.47 7.34 -35.95
C GLN A 520 11.18 6.77 -34.71
N VAL A 521 10.47 5.98 -33.93
CA VAL A 521 10.97 5.27 -32.74
C VAL A 521 11.28 3.82 -33.11
N THR A 522 12.29 3.19 -32.51
CA THR A 522 12.70 1.81 -32.86
C THR A 522 13.13 0.99 -31.64
N GLY A 523 12.25 0.11 -31.19
CA GLY A 523 12.38 -0.65 -29.94
C GLY A 523 11.25 -1.65 -29.77
N TRP A 524 10.75 -1.81 -28.55
CA TRP A 524 9.65 -2.69 -28.16
C TRP A 524 8.52 -1.84 -27.57
N PHE A 525 7.27 -2.07 -27.96
CA PHE A 525 6.17 -1.16 -27.62
C PHE A 525 5.03 -1.88 -26.88
N THR A 526 4.42 -1.25 -25.87
CA THR A 526 3.41 -1.89 -25.00
C THR A 526 2.22 -2.48 -25.78
N GLU A 527 1.78 -1.83 -26.86
CA GLU A 527 0.68 -2.31 -27.71
C GLU A 527 1.03 -3.57 -28.54
N ASP A 528 2.28 -4.03 -28.55
CA ASP A 528 2.65 -5.33 -29.13
C ASP A 528 2.52 -6.49 -28.12
N PHE A 529 2.42 -6.21 -26.83
CA PHE A 529 2.42 -7.17 -25.73
C PHE A 529 1.05 -7.22 -25.04
N THR A 530 0.59 -8.42 -24.70
CA THR A 530 -0.50 -8.59 -23.73
C THR A 530 -0.03 -8.27 -22.31
N LEU A 531 -0.94 -7.94 -21.39
CA LEU A 531 -0.58 -7.76 -19.97
C LEU A 531 0.18 -8.98 -19.44
N ALA A 532 -0.27 -10.19 -19.79
CA ALA A 532 0.37 -11.44 -19.37
C ALA A 532 1.81 -11.60 -19.90
N GLU A 533 2.15 -11.02 -21.06
CA GLU A 533 3.52 -10.93 -21.57
C GLU A 533 4.30 -9.82 -20.83
N LEU A 534 3.71 -8.65 -20.55
CA LEU A 534 4.38 -7.56 -19.82
C LEU A 534 4.73 -7.92 -18.36
N ARG A 535 3.92 -8.75 -17.67
CA ARG A 535 4.20 -9.17 -16.28
C ARG A 535 5.44 -10.06 -16.14
N THR A 536 5.95 -10.65 -17.22
CA THR A 536 7.22 -11.40 -17.17
C THR A 536 8.44 -10.49 -17.16
N LEU A 537 8.29 -9.23 -17.59
CA LEU A 537 9.34 -8.23 -17.64
C LEU A 537 9.55 -7.55 -16.28
N ARG A 538 10.70 -6.90 -16.12
CA ARG A 538 11.06 -6.10 -14.95
C ARG A 538 11.49 -4.69 -15.36
N ALA A 539 11.26 -3.73 -14.48
CA ALA A 539 11.63 -2.34 -14.68
C ALA A 539 13.14 -2.12 -14.51
N GLU A 540 13.68 -1.17 -15.27
CA GLU A 540 15.05 -0.67 -15.19
C GLU A 540 15.04 0.87 -15.11
N GLU A 541 15.98 1.45 -14.37
CA GLU A 541 16.23 2.90 -14.31
C GLU A 541 16.67 3.43 -15.69
N ARG A 542 15.98 4.46 -16.20
CA ARG A 542 16.24 5.03 -17.54
C ARG A 542 17.49 5.92 -17.60
N LEU A 543 17.97 6.42 -16.45
CA LEU A 543 19.17 7.24 -16.29
C LEU A 543 20.24 6.54 -15.42
N PRO A 544 20.69 5.30 -15.69
CA PRO A 544 21.50 4.53 -14.74
C PRO A 544 22.92 5.09 -14.58
N GLN A 545 23.35 5.99 -15.47
CA GLN A 545 24.59 6.75 -15.37
C GLN A 545 24.47 8.03 -14.53
N VAL A 546 23.24 8.48 -14.22
CA VAL A 546 22.92 9.63 -13.38
C VAL A 546 22.45 9.17 -11.99
N ARG A 547 21.63 8.12 -11.94
CA ARG A 547 21.01 7.54 -10.74
C ARG A 547 21.50 6.10 -10.47
N PRO A 548 22.81 5.87 -10.25
CA PRO A 548 23.33 4.53 -10.00
C PRO A 548 22.79 3.87 -8.71
N GLN A 549 22.21 4.65 -7.79
CA GLN A 549 21.47 4.15 -6.63
C GLN A 549 20.09 3.62 -7.01
N SER A 550 19.37 4.28 -7.93
CA SER A 550 18.07 3.80 -8.44
C SER A 550 18.27 2.55 -9.31
N ALA A 551 19.32 2.53 -10.13
CA ALA A 551 19.74 1.37 -10.91
C ALA A 551 20.21 0.15 -10.06
N ALA A 552 20.35 0.30 -8.74
CA ALA A 552 20.59 -0.84 -7.85
C ALA A 552 19.33 -1.72 -7.68
N PHE A 553 18.15 -1.22 -8.06
CA PHE A 553 16.86 -1.94 -8.01
C PHE A 553 16.41 -2.44 -9.39
N ASP A 554 17.27 -2.33 -10.42
CA ASP A 554 17.00 -2.86 -11.77
C ASP A 554 16.69 -4.37 -11.69
N GLY A 555 15.62 -4.80 -12.36
CA GLY A 555 15.22 -6.21 -12.39
C GLY A 555 14.36 -6.68 -11.21
N LEU A 556 14.13 -5.88 -10.17
CA LEU A 556 13.33 -6.29 -9.01
C LEU A 556 11.82 -6.17 -9.27
N TYR A 557 11.37 -5.00 -9.71
CA TYR A 557 9.94 -4.65 -9.74
C TYR A 557 9.30 -4.93 -11.11
N GLY A 558 8.05 -5.37 -11.10
CA GLY A 558 7.24 -5.54 -12.32
C GLY A 558 6.53 -4.25 -12.75
N ILE A 559 6.07 -4.21 -14.01
CA ILE A 559 5.23 -3.12 -14.53
C ILE A 559 3.82 -3.23 -13.90
N PRO A 560 3.28 -2.17 -13.28
CA PRO A 560 1.94 -2.16 -12.70
C PRO A 560 0.85 -1.77 -13.71
N THR A 561 -0.38 -2.22 -13.48
CA THR A 561 -1.57 -1.66 -14.13
C THR A 561 -1.96 -0.34 -13.47
N LEU A 562 -2.70 0.52 -14.19
CA LEU A 562 -3.28 1.72 -13.58
C LEU A 562 -4.24 1.36 -12.43
N ASP A 563 -4.98 0.27 -12.58
CA ASP A 563 -5.84 -0.34 -11.54
C ASP A 563 -5.07 -0.59 -10.22
N GLU A 564 -3.85 -1.15 -10.27
CA GLU A 564 -2.99 -1.36 -9.09
C GLU A 564 -2.45 -0.06 -8.49
N VAL A 565 -2.12 0.93 -9.32
CA VAL A 565 -1.67 2.25 -8.84
C VAL A 565 -2.80 2.97 -8.10
N MET A 566 -4.05 2.84 -8.58
CA MET A 566 -5.24 3.31 -7.87
C MET A 566 -5.57 2.47 -6.63
N ASP A 567 -5.32 1.15 -6.66
CA ASP A 567 -5.52 0.28 -5.50
C ASP A 567 -4.58 0.65 -4.35
N LEU A 568 -3.30 0.85 -4.67
CA LEU A 568 -2.27 1.40 -3.77
C LEU A 568 -2.71 2.76 -3.19
N ALA A 569 -3.11 3.71 -4.04
CA ALA A 569 -3.47 5.05 -3.59
C ALA A 569 -4.69 5.08 -2.65
N ARG A 570 -5.74 4.30 -2.93
CA ARG A 570 -6.94 4.22 -2.07
C ARG A 570 -6.66 3.59 -0.72
N HIS A 571 -5.80 2.57 -0.69
CA HIS A 571 -5.39 1.92 0.55
C HIS A 571 -4.27 2.70 1.28
N SER A 572 -3.72 3.74 0.65
CA SER A 572 -2.73 4.64 1.25
C SER A 572 -3.36 5.92 1.83
N GLN A 573 -2.60 6.56 2.69
CA GLN A 573 -2.87 7.92 3.16
C GLN A 573 -1.65 8.82 2.94
N THR A 574 -1.81 10.13 2.89
CA THR A 574 -0.72 11.12 2.92
C THR A 574 -0.06 11.16 4.31
N CYS A 575 1.07 11.87 4.45
CA CYS A 575 1.65 12.18 5.78
C CYS A 575 0.78 13.12 6.64
N ASP A 576 -0.34 13.60 6.09
CA ASP A 576 -1.42 14.26 6.83
C ASP A 576 -2.75 13.52 6.73
N GLY A 577 -2.72 12.18 6.58
CA GLY A 577 -3.84 11.27 6.78
C GLY A 577 -5.08 11.49 5.90
N ARG A 578 -4.95 12.28 4.82
CA ARG A 578 -5.91 12.30 3.71
C ARG A 578 -5.66 11.05 2.84
N PRO A 579 -6.61 10.57 2.03
CA PRO A 579 -6.32 9.57 1.00
C PRO A 579 -5.24 10.08 0.04
N VAL A 580 -4.36 9.21 -0.45
CA VAL A 580 -3.40 9.59 -1.50
C VAL A 580 -4.14 9.82 -2.81
N GLY A 581 -3.75 10.85 -3.55
CA GLY A 581 -4.29 11.12 -4.87
C GLY A 581 -3.52 10.45 -6.00
N VAL A 582 -4.18 10.29 -7.15
CA VAL A 582 -3.55 9.79 -8.38
C VAL A 582 -3.64 10.87 -9.46
N TYR A 583 -2.56 11.08 -10.21
CA TYR A 583 -2.47 12.13 -11.24
C TYR A 583 -2.13 11.54 -12.63
N PRO A 584 -3.03 10.76 -13.28
CA PRO A 584 -2.69 10.06 -14.52
C PRO A 584 -2.43 11.00 -15.71
N GLU A 585 -1.37 10.74 -16.48
CA GLU A 585 -1.15 11.39 -17.79
C GLU A 585 -1.49 10.42 -18.94
N THR A 586 -2.35 10.79 -19.88
CA THR A 586 -2.58 9.97 -21.09
C THR A 586 -1.49 10.22 -22.14
N LYS A 587 -0.71 9.19 -22.51
CA LYS A 587 0.45 9.34 -23.42
C LYS A 587 0.09 9.03 -24.86
N HIS A 588 0.43 9.94 -25.78
CA HIS A 588 0.16 9.85 -27.22
C HIS A 588 -1.29 9.48 -27.60
N PRO A 589 -2.35 10.13 -27.07
CA PRO A 589 -3.74 9.76 -27.40
C PRO A 589 -4.02 9.63 -28.90
N THR A 590 -3.62 10.61 -29.72
CA THR A 590 -3.74 10.58 -31.19
C THR A 590 -3.07 9.35 -31.83
N TYR A 591 -1.98 8.84 -31.25
CA TYR A 591 -1.33 7.61 -31.72
C TYR A 591 -2.14 6.36 -31.36
N PHE A 592 -2.58 6.24 -30.10
CA PHE A 592 -3.33 5.10 -29.59
C PHE A 592 -4.71 4.97 -30.24
N ASP A 593 -5.40 6.08 -30.48
CA ASP A 593 -6.60 6.16 -31.31
C ASP A 593 -6.35 5.67 -32.74
N GLY A 594 -5.25 6.12 -33.35
CA GLY A 594 -4.84 5.77 -34.70
C GLY A 594 -4.61 4.26 -34.93
N ILE A 595 -4.36 3.49 -33.87
CA ILE A 595 -4.23 2.03 -33.90
C ILE A 595 -5.45 1.28 -33.32
N GLY A 596 -6.43 1.99 -32.75
CA GLY A 596 -7.64 1.41 -32.17
C GLY A 596 -7.49 0.90 -30.73
N LEU A 597 -6.63 1.53 -29.94
CA LEU A 597 -6.35 1.24 -28.52
C LEU A 597 -6.44 2.51 -27.66
N SER A 598 -7.48 3.32 -27.90
CA SER A 598 -7.80 4.58 -27.18
C SER A 598 -7.65 4.45 -25.67
N LEU A 599 -7.25 5.54 -24.99
CA LEU A 599 -6.98 5.55 -23.56
C LEU A 599 -8.20 6.03 -22.77
N GLU A 600 -9.05 6.85 -23.39
CA GLU A 600 -10.08 7.67 -22.78
C GLU A 600 -11.23 6.87 -22.18
N GLU A 601 -11.92 6.01 -22.95
CA GLU A 601 -13.00 5.18 -22.38
C GLU A 601 -12.48 4.13 -21.37
N PRO A 602 -11.33 3.45 -21.60
CA PRO A 602 -10.74 2.57 -20.60
C PRO A 602 -10.39 3.30 -19.28
N LEU A 603 -9.82 4.51 -19.35
CA LEU A 603 -9.44 5.32 -18.19
C LEU A 603 -10.66 5.73 -17.37
N VAL A 604 -11.70 6.27 -18.02
CA VAL A 604 -12.94 6.66 -17.32
C VAL A 604 -13.68 5.41 -16.78
N ALA A 605 -13.63 4.28 -17.48
CA ALA A 605 -14.15 3.02 -16.97
C ALA A 605 -13.34 2.47 -15.77
N GLU A 606 -12.05 2.76 -15.67
CA GLU A 606 -11.20 2.41 -14.53
C GLU A 606 -11.44 3.31 -13.32
N LEU A 607 -11.60 4.62 -13.50
CA LEU A 607 -12.05 5.52 -12.44
C LEU A 607 -13.42 5.09 -11.88
N GLY A 608 -14.37 4.76 -12.77
CA GLY A 608 -15.71 4.29 -12.41
C GLY A 608 -15.71 2.94 -11.68
N ARG A 609 -14.90 1.97 -12.13
CA ARG A 609 -14.66 0.71 -11.39
C ARG A 609 -14.12 0.97 -9.99
N ASN A 610 -13.21 1.93 -9.85
CA ASN A 610 -12.48 2.16 -8.62
C ASN A 610 -13.12 3.17 -7.66
N GLY A 611 -14.28 3.75 -8.02
CA GLY A 611 -15.02 4.71 -7.20
C GLY A 611 -14.40 6.11 -7.16
N LEU A 612 -13.59 6.43 -8.17
CA LEU A 612 -12.79 7.65 -8.31
C LEU A 612 -13.31 8.58 -9.44
N ASP A 613 -14.54 8.37 -9.88
CA ASP A 613 -15.23 9.01 -11.01
C ASP A 613 -15.94 10.34 -10.68
N ARG A 614 -15.63 10.96 -9.54
CA ARG A 614 -16.34 12.14 -9.03
C ARG A 614 -15.42 13.33 -8.89
N ARG A 615 -15.99 14.54 -9.01
CA ARG A 615 -15.30 15.82 -8.76
C ARG A 615 -14.72 16.00 -7.34
N ASP A 616 -15.07 15.13 -6.39
CA ASP A 616 -14.51 15.09 -5.04
C ASP A 616 -13.56 13.90 -4.77
N ALA A 617 -13.25 13.10 -5.80
CA ALA A 617 -12.19 12.10 -5.73
C ALA A 617 -10.80 12.78 -5.77
N PRO A 618 -9.78 12.20 -5.14
CA PRO A 618 -8.41 12.72 -5.20
C PRO A 618 -7.74 12.28 -6.52
N VAL A 619 -8.31 12.72 -7.63
CA VAL A 619 -7.82 12.42 -8.99
C VAL A 619 -7.76 13.70 -9.80
N ILE A 620 -6.69 13.87 -10.56
CA ILE A 620 -6.58 14.88 -11.61
C ILE A 620 -6.05 14.17 -12.86
N LEU A 621 -6.73 14.25 -14.00
CA LEU A 621 -6.19 13.71 -15.27
C LEU A 621 -5.41 14.80 -16.00
N GLN A 622 -4.33 14.44 -16.68
CA GLN A 622 -3.54 15.38 -17.49
C GLN A 622 -3.17 14.82 -18.86
N SER A 623 -2.85 15.73 -19.78
CA SER A 623 -2.40 15.41 -21.13
C SER A 623 -1.76 16.63 -21.78
N PHE A 624 -0.88 16.39 -22.76
CA PHE A 624 -0.40 17.42 -23.66
C PHE A 624 -1.39 17.71 -24.81
N GLU A 625 -2.21 16.73 -25.20
CA GLU A 625 -3.13 16.85 -26.35
C GLU A 625 -4.44 17.54 -25.96
N THR A 626 -4.83 18.57 -26.70
CA THR A 626 -5.98 19.42 -26.36
C THR A 626 -7.32 18.75 -26.66
N GLY A 627 -7.40 17.93 -27.71
CA GLY A 627 -8.60 17.17 -28.08
C GLY A 627 -8.98 16.14 -27.00
N ASN A 628 -8.01 15.32 -26.59
CA ASN A 628 -8.14 14.33 -25.52
C ASN A 628 -8.74 14.92 -24.23
N LEU A 629 -8.25 16.07 -23.74
CA LEU A 629 -8.82 16.71 -22.54
C LEU A 629 -10.23 17.25 -22.77
N ARG A 630 -10.57 17.69 -23.99
CA ARG A 630 -11.92 18.16 -24.33
C ARG A 630 -12.92 17.01 -24.37
N ASP A 631 -12.51 15.85 -24.88
CA ASP A 631 -13.36 14.65 -24.92
C ASP A 631 -13.51 14.05 -23.50
N LEU A 632 -12.43 13.99 -22.71
CA LEU A 632 -12.50 13.63 -21.28
C LEU A 632 -13.43 14.55 -20.48
N ASN A 633 -13.45 15.86 -20.77
CA ASN A 633 -14.36 16.83 -20.16
C ASN A 633 -15.85 16.62 -20.53
N GLU A 634 -16.18 15.83 -21.57
CA GLU A 634 -17.54 15.37 -21.83
C GLU A 634 -17.86 13.99 -21.18
N MET A 635 -16.85 13.32 -20.61
CA MET A 635 -16.93 11.93 -20.14
C MET A 635 -16.84 11.76 -18.61
N THR A 636 -16.18 12.66 -17.88
CA THR A 636 -15.94 12.54 -16.42
C THR A 636 -16.05 13.87 -15.68
N ASP A 637 -16.42 13.81 -14.39
CA ASP A 637 -16.54 14.96 -13.48
C ASP A 637 -15.21 15.31 -12.75
N VAL A 638 -14.16 14.47 -12.87
CA VAL A 638 -12.87 14.69 -12.19
C VAL A 638 -12.11 15.89 -12.77
N PRO A 639 -11.32 16.62 -11.95
CA PRO A 639 -10.46 17.71 -12.44
C PRO A 639 -9.50 17.31 -13.57
N LEU A 640 -9.27 18.25 -14.49
CA LEU A 640 -8.41 18.05 -15.66
C LEU A 640 -7.28 19.11 -15.73
N GLY A 641 -6.09 18.72 -16.19
CA GLY A 641 -4.90 19.57 -16.29
C GLY A 641 -4.26 19.57 -17.68
N GLN A 642 -4.17 20.75 -18.32
CA GLN A 642 -3.47 20.90 -19.60
C GLN A 642 -1.96 21.01 -19.38
N LEU A 643 -1.19 20.07 -19.93
CA LEU A 643 0.27 20.12 -19.89
C LEU A 643 0.83 21.03 -21.00
N VAL A 644 1.88 21.82 -20.68
CA VAL A 644 2.54 22.74 -21.63
C VAL A 644 4.06 22.71 -21.50
N ASN A 645 4.76 22.69 -22.65
CA ASN A 645 6.22 22.83 -22.75
C ASN A 645 6.63 24.26 -23.12
N SER A 646 7.87 24.67 -22.83
CA SER A 646 8.40 25.97 -23.32
C SER A 646 8.64 26.04 -24.84
N SER A 647 8.51 24.93 -25.57
CA SER A 647 8.62 24.91 -27.03
C SER A 647 7.85 23.74 -27.66
N GLY A 648 7.50 23.88 -28.94
CA GLY A 648 6.69 22.90 -29.68
C GLY A 648 5.19 23.19 -29.64
N ALA A 649 4.39 22.17 -29.95
CA ALA A 649 2.93 22.22 -29.96
C ALA A 649 2.35 20.86 -29.49
N PRO A 650 1.10 20.83 -29.02
CA PRO A 650 0.32 19.60 -28.87
C PRO A 650 0.27 18.79 -30.17
N TYR A 651 0.37 17.46 -30.10
CA TYR A 651 0.44 16.64 -31.31
C TYR A 651 -0.90 16.51 -32.05
N ASP A 652 -2.03 16.53 -31.33
CA ASP A 652 -3.38 16.59 -31.90
C ASP A 652 -3.56 17.81 -32.83
N LEU A 653 -3.06 18.97 -32.42
CA LEU A 653 -3.08 20.20 -33.22
C LEU A 653 -2.20 20.06 -34.47
N VAL A 654 -0.99 19.51 -34.33
CA VAL A 654 -0.09 19.24 -35.47
C VAL A 654 -0.69 18.24 -36.45
N ALA A 655 -1.36 17.20 -35.96
CA ALA A 655 -2.03 16.18 -36.78
C ALA A 655 -3.27 16.73 -37.50
N ALA A 656 -4.01 17.65 -36.86
CA ALA A 656 -5.12 18.40 -37.45
C ALA A 656 -4.67 19.45 -38.48
N GLY A 657 -3.40 19.88 -38.44
CA GLY A 657 -2.87 20.96 -39.27
C GLY A 657 -3.20 22.36 -38.75
N ASP A 658 -3.31 22.50 -37.43
CA ASP A 658 -3.35 23.78 -36.72
C ASP A 658 -1.91 24.26 -36.44
N ASP A 659 -1.64 25.55 -36.66
CA ASP A 659 -0.31 26.16 -36.49
C ASP A 659 -0.05 26.62 -35.03
N ARG A 660 -1.03 26.51 -34.12
CA ARG A 660 -0.90 26.92 -32.70
C ARG A 660 0.17 26.13 -31.94
N THR A 661 0.95 26.84 -31.12
CA THR A 661 2.03 26.31 -30.29
C THR A 661 1.70 26.39 -28.79
N TYR A 662 2.50 25.74 -27.94
CA TYR A 662 2.37 25.93 -26.48
C TYR A 662 2.51 27.40 -26.05
N ALA A 663 3.29 28.20 -26.79
CA ALA A 663 3.46 29.62 -26.53
C ALA A 663 2.18 30.44 -26.83
N ASP A 664 1.31 29.96 -27.72
CA ASP A 664 -0.02 30.55 -27.98
C ASP A 664 -1.02 30.13 -26.88
N LEU A 665 -0.94 28.87 -26.43
CA LEU A 665 -1.81 28.33 -25.37
C LEU A 665 -1.61 29.03 -24.01
N VAL A 666 -0.38 29.45 -23.66
CA VAL A 666 -0.09 30.15 -22.40
C VAL A 666 -0.30 31.67 -22.46
N THR A 667 -0.92 32.19 -23.52
CA THR A 667 -1.41 33.58 -23.55
C THR A 667 -2.69 33.73 -22.72
N ALA A 668 -3.02 34.96 -22.30
CA ALA A 668 -4.30 35.25 -21.63
C ALA A 668 -5.56 34.80 -22.42
N GLU A 669 -5.47 34.68 -23.76
CA GLU A 669 -6.57 34.17 -24.59
C GLU A 669 -6.57 32.64 -24.63
N GLY A 670 -5.38 32.00 -24.75
CA GLY A 670 -5.23 30.54 -24.68
C GLY A 670 -5.58 29.95 -23.31
N LEU A 671 -5.18 30.60 -22.22
CA LEU A 671 -5.53 30.20 -20.85
C LEU A 671 -7.03 30.32 -20.58
N ALA A 672 -7.70 31.29 -21.20
CA ALA A 672 -9.17 31.40 -21.17
C ALA A 672 -9.87 30.36 -22.08
N GLU A 673 -9.19 29.84 -23.10
CA GLU A 673 -9.64 28.67 -23.87
C GLU A 673 -9.48 27.38 -23.06
N ILE A 674 -8.35 27.21 -22.34
CA ILE A 674 -8.05 26.08 -21.44
C ILE A 674 -9.05 26.01 -20.29
N ALA A 675 -9.35 27.13 -19.63
CA ALA A 675 -10.38 27.21 -18.58
C ALA A 675 -11.83 26.91 -19.06
N GLY A 676 -12.02 26.62 -20.36
CA GLY A 676 -13.26 26.09 -20.93
C GLY A 676 -13.38 24.56 -20.91
N TYR A 677 -12.30 23.83 -20.61
CA TYR A 677 -12.26 22.35 -20.58
C TYR A 677 -11.28 21.74 -19.55
N ALA A 678 -10.52 22.56 -18.82
CA ALA A 678 -9.59 22.11 -17.78
C ALA A 678 -9.70 22.98 -16.52
N ASP A 679 -9.35 22.40 -15.39
CA ASP A 679 -9.30 23.02 -14.05
C ASP A 679 -7.89 23.50 -13.67
N GLY A 680 -6.85 23.04 -14.38
CA GLY A 680 -5.45 23.41 -14.10
C GLY A 680 -4.52 23.42 -15.31
N LEU A 681 -3.31 23.93 -15.08
CA LEU A 681 -2.19 24.03 -16.04
C LEU A 681 -0.94 23.33 -15.46
N GLY A 682 -0.46 22.30 -16.15
CA GLY A 682 0.80 21.62 -15.85
C GLY A 682 1.95 22.23 -16.66
N ALA A 683 2.68 23.19 -16.09
CA ALA A 683 3.64 24.00 -16.84
C ALA A 683 5.12 23.57 -16.62
N GLU A 684 5.85 23.37 -17.72
CA GLU A 684 7.30 23.15 -17.66
C GLU A 684 8.00 24.36 -17.02
N LYS A 685 8.98 24.13 -16.15
CA LYS A 685 9.66 25.19 -15.36
C LYS A 685 10.01 26.45 -16.18
N SER A 686 10.53 26.29 -17.39
CA SER A 686 10.97 27.41 -18.24
C SER A 686 9.82 28.26 -18.82
N VAL A 687 8.56 27.84 -18.69
CA VAL A 687 7.36 28.62 -18.98
C VAL A 687 7.08 29.63 -17.86
N ILE A 688 7.27 29.22 -16.60
CA ILE A 688 7.01 30.05 -15.41
C ILE A 688 8.22 30.96 -15.13
N ILE A 689 9.43 30.39 -15.02
CA ILE A 689 10.67 31.17 -14.90
C ILE A 689 11.64 30.75 -16.00
N PRO A 690 11.75 31.52 -17.09
CA PRO A 690 12.71 31.28 -18.16
C PRO A 690 14.17 31.28 -17.67
N ARG A 691 15.08 30.74 -18.49
CA ARG A 691 16.52 30.75 -18.18
C ARG A 691 17.27 31.79 -18.99
N ASN A 692 18.20 32.49 -18.33
CA ASN A 692 19.18 33.36 -18.97
C ASN A 692 20.18 32.55 -19.83
N ALA A 693 20.93 33.25 -20.68
CA ALA A 693 21.90 32.63 -21.59
C ALA A 693 23.13 31.99 -20.90
N ASP A 694 23.33 32.23 -19.59
CA ASP A 694 24.31 31.55 -18.74
C ASP A 694 23.71 30.37 -17.94
N GLY A 695 22.40 30.15 -18.05
CA GLY A 695 21.65 29.10 -17.37
C GLY A 695 21.06 29.49 -16.02
N THR A 696 21.25 30.73 -15.56
CA THR A 696 20.60 31.27 -14.35
C THR A 696 19.09 31.50 -14.55
N LEU A 697 18.31 31.63 -13.48
CA LEU A 697 16.90 32.05 -13.59
C LEU A 697 16.77 33.50 -14.09
N ALA A 698 15.82 33.74 -14.98
CA ALA A 698 15.40 35.07 -15.41
C ALA A 698 14.31 35.63 -14.47
N GLU A 699 13.76 36.79 -14.81
CA GLU A 699 12.50 37.27 -14.21
C GLU A 699 11.36 36.27 -14.53
N PRO A 700 10.44 35.97 -13.59
CA PRO A 700 9.23 35.19 -13.86
C PRO A 700 8.37 35.78 -14.98
N SER A 701 7.58 34.93 -15.65
CA SER A 701 6.57 35.33 -16.61
C SER A 701 5.22 35.60 -15.94
N ASP A 702 4.34 36.34 -16.61
CA ASP A 702 2.97 36.61 -16.12
C ASP A 702 2.07 35.34 -16.07
N VAL A 703 2.56 34.14 -16.47
CA VAL A 703 1.73 32.96 -16.73
C VAL A 703 0.92 32.46 -15.53
N VAL A 704 1.48 32.52 -14.31
CA VAL A 704 0.80 32.06 -13.09
C VAL A 704 -0.34 33.01 -12.76
N ASP A 705 -0.03 34.31 -12.73
CA ASP A 705 -0.97 35.41 -12.54
C ASP A 705 -2.09 35.41 -13.62
N ASP A 706 -1.78 35.01 -14.85
CA ASP A 706 -2.74 34.91 -15.95
C ASP A 706 -3.64 33.66 -15.84
N ALA A 707 -3.08 32.50 -15.48
CA ALA A 707 -3.82 31.27 -15.25
C ALA A 707 -4.76 31.39 -14.05
N HIS A 708 -4.28 31.96 -12.93
CA HIS A 708 -5.10 32.29 -11.76
C HIS A 708 -6.25 33.25 -12.10
N ARG A 709 -6.05 34.20 -13.01
CA ARG A 709 -7.12 35.10 -13.50
C ARG A 709 -8.11 34.40 -14.44
N ALA A 710 -7.72 33.33 -15.11
CA ALA A 710 -8.63 32.44 -15.85
C ALA A 710 -9.39 31.48 -14.91
N GLY A 711 -8.87 31.25 -13.69
CA GLY A 711 -9.44 30.35 -12.68
C GLY A 711 -8.80 28.96 -12.64
N LEU A 712 -7.65 28.78 -13.31
CA LEU A 712 -6.86 27.55 -13.33
C LEU A 712 -5.89 27.52 -12.13
N ILE A 713 -5.68 26.34 -11.54
CA ILE A 713 -4.50 26.08 -10.69
C ILE A 713 -3.25 25.87 -11.57
N VAL A 714 -2.06 26.14 -11.05
CA VAL A 714 -0.79 25.96 -11.78
C VAL A 714 0.14 25.01 -11.03
N HIS A 715 0.48 23.88 -11.66
CA HIS A 715 1.45 22.92 -11.16
C HIS A 715 2.71 22.92 -12.03
N ALA A 716 3.88 23.17 -11.43
CA ALA A 716 5.15 23.29 -12.16
C ALA A 716 5.89 21.94 -12.29
N TRP A 717 6.49 21.63 -13.45
CA TRP A 717 7.22 20.38 -13.66
C TRP A 717 8.56 20.53 -14.42
N THR A 718 9.57 19.68 -14.22
CA THR A 718 9.80 18.78 -13.07
C THR A 718 11.00 19.26 -12.25
N PHE A 719 10.89 19.16 -10.94
CA PHE A 719 11.97 19.39 -9.98
C PHE A 719 12.80 18.11 -9.81
N ARG A 720 14.14 18.25 -9.87
CA ARG A 720 15.12 17.15 -9.91
C ARG A 720 16.42 17.60 -9.27
N VAL A 721 16.99 16.80 -8.37
CA VAL A 721 18.12 17.20 -7.53
C VAL A 721 19.44 17.36 -8.29
N GLU A 722 19.61 16.71 -9.44
CA GLU A 722 20.89 16.66 -10.15
C GLU A 722 21.19 17.97 -10.91
N ASN A 723 22.42 18.47 -10.76
CA ASN A 723 22.86 19.78 -11.27
C ASN A 723 22.48 20.07 -12.73
N GLN A 724 22.45 19.07 -13.62
CA GLN A 724 22.07 19.27 -15.02
C GLN A 724 20.62 19.78 -15.21
N PHE A 725 19.69 19.38 -14.33
CA PHE A 725 18.28 19.78 -14.40
C PHE A 725 17.98 21.09 -13.66
N LEU A 726 18.80 21.44 -12.66
CA LEU A 726 18.71 22.71 -11.91
C LEU A 726 19.11 23.92 -12.78
N ALA A 727 18.55 25.09 -12.46
CA ALA A 727 19.10 26.39 -12.89
C ALA A 727 20.50 26.63 -12.30
N ALA A 728 21.32 27.44 -12.97
CA ALA A 728 22.74 27.56 -12.66
C ALA A 728 23.03 28.12 -11.25
N ASP A 729 22.12 28.91 -10.69
CA ASP A 729 22.19 29.50 -9.35
C ASP A 729 22.18 28.44 -8.23
N PHE A 730 21.52 27.30 -8.47
CA PHE A 730 21.33 26.23 -7.50
C PHE A 730 22.32 25.07 -7.68
N ARG A 731 23.27 25.18 -8.62
CA ARG A 731 24.23 24.10 -8.89
C ARG A 731 25.33 24.05 -7.84
N SER A 732 25.51 22.89 -7.22
CA SER A 732 26.58 22.66 -6.23
C SER A 732 27.98 22.65 -6.86
N SER A 733 28.08 22.24 -8.13
CA SER A 733 29.35 22.11 -8.83
C SER A 733 29.17 22.07 -10.36
N THR A 734 30.28 21.83 -11.08
CA THR A 734 30.27 21.56 -12.53
C THR A 734 30.03 20.08 -12.89
N ASP A 735 29.86 19.19 -11.90
CA ASP A 735 29.46 17.81 -12.14
C ASP A 735 27.94 17.77 -12.41
N PRO A 736 27.49 17.29 -13.59
CA PRO A 736 26.07 17.30 -13.97
C PRO A 736 25.20 16.35 -13.13
N ASN A 737 25.80 15.33 -12.50
CA ASN A 737 25.09 14.29 -11.76
C ASN A 737 25.13 14.51 -10.25
N ALA A 738 26.02 15.38 -9.75
CA ALA A 738 26.04 15.73 -8.34
C ALA A 738 24.74 16.47 -7.92
N PRO A 739 24.23 16.24 -6.69
CA PRO A 739 23.05 16.94 -6.18
C PRO A 739 23.35 18.42 -5.94
N GLY A 740 22.40 19.29 -6.28
CA GLY A 740 22.42 20.73 -5.99
C GLY A 740 21.32 21.16 -5.01
N ASP A 741 21.09 22.47 -4.91
CA ASP A 741 20.09 23.07 -4.02
C ASP A 741 18.68 23.02 -4.62
N LEU A 742 18.10 21.82 -4.67
CA LEU A 742 16.75 21.59 -5.15
C LEU A 742 15.70 22.37 -4.35
N ALA A 743 15.86 22.46 -3.03
CA ALA A 743 14.98 23.24 -2.17
C ALA A 743 15.06 24.74 -2.51
N GLY A 744 16.26 25.25 -2.84
CA GLY A 744 16.45 26.60 -3.37
C GLY A 744 15.66 26.84 -4.65
N GLU A 745 15.74 25.93 -5.62
CA GLU A 745 14.99 26.04 -6.87
C GLU A 745 13.47 25.96 -6.63
N ILE A 746 12.99 25.03 -5.80
CA ILE A 746 11.57 24.91 -5.44
C ILE A 746 11.06 26.21 -4.83
N ARG A 747 11.73 26.78 -3.81
CA ARG A 747 11.30 28.04 -3.18
C ARG A 747 11.17 29.20 -4.18
N ALA A 748 12.13 29.34 -5.10
CA ALA A 748 12.10 30.40 -6.11
C ALA A 748 10.86 30.29 -7.03
N PHE A 749 10.34 29.09 -7.25
CA PHE A 749 9.09 28.86 -7.97
C PHE A 749 7.86 29.03 -7.07
N LEU A 750 7.89 28.63 -5.79
CA LEU A 750 6.81 28.90 -4.83
C LEU A 750 6.56 30.41 -4.64
N GLU A 751 7.61 31.24 -4.71
CA GLU A 751 7.48 32.70 -4.69
C GLU A 751 6.72 33.28 -5.90
N THR A 752 6.50 32.51 -6.97
CA THR A 752 5.63 32.90 -8.11
C THR A 752 4.14 32.60 -7.88
N GLY A 753 3.79 31.90 -6.79
CA GLY A 753 2.40 31.62 -6.42
C GLY A 753 1.80 30.33 -6.99
N ILE A 754 2.60 29.39 -7.50
CA ILE A 754 2.12 28.08 -7.98
C ILE A 754 1.42 27.27 -6.87
N ASP A 755 0.36 26.56 -7.24
CA ASP A 755 -0.49 25.76 -6.35
C ASP A 755 0.08 24.36 -6.07
N GLY A 756 1.11 23.96 -6.81
CA GLY A 756 1.75 22.65 -6.68
C GLY A 756 2.95 22.46 -7.59
N PHE A 757 3.64 21.34 -7.46
CA PHE A 757 4.76 20.97 -8.33
C PHE A 757 5.00 19.46 -8.40
N PHE A 758 5.56 19.03 -9.52
CA PHE A 758 5.99 17.67 -9.79
C PHE A 758 7.48 17.52 -9.49
N SER A 759 7.85 16.55 -8.65
CA SER A 759 9.24 16.28 -8.25
C SER A 759 9.61 14.81 -8.46
N ASP A 760 10.80 14.54 -9.00
CA ASP A 760 11.42 13.20 -8.94
C ASP A 760 11.93 12.88 -7.51
N ASN A 761 12.06 13.90 -6.66
CA ASN A 761 12.51 13.82 -5.26
C ASN A 761 11.40 14.34 -4.32
N PRO A 762 10.40 13.51 -3.95
CA PRO A 762 9.26 13.96 -3.14
C PRO A 762 9.63 14.42 -1.73
N ASP A 763 10.62 13.79 -1.10
CA ASP A 763 11.12 14.11 0.25
C ASP A 763 11.57 15.56 0.38
N ILE A 764 12.43 16.01 -0.53
CA ILE A 764 12.91 17.40 -0.60
C ILE A 764 11.74 18.34 -0.95
N GLY A 765 10.79 17.86 -1.77
CA GLY A 765 9.56 18.57 -2.11
C GLY A 765 8.70 18.87 -0.88
N ALA A 766 8.25 17.83 -0.18
CA ALA A 766 7.41 17.93 1.01
C ALA A 766 8.10 18.69 2.16
N ALA A 767 9.40 18.46 2.38
CA ALA A 767 10.18 19.22 3.36
C ALA A 767 10.22 20.72 3.03
N THR A 768 10.38 21.10 1.75
CA THR A 768 10.36 22.51 1.31
C THR A 768 8.95 23.11 1.37
N ALA A 769 7.93 22.34 0.99
CA ALA A 769 6.52 22.75 1.04
C ALA A 769 6.01 23.01 2.47
N ALA A 770 6.61 22.36 3.47
CA ALA A 770 6.31 22.57 4.89
C ALA A 770 7.00 23.81 5.51
N GLU A 771 7.95 24.45 4.82
CA GLU A 771 8.58 25.68 5.31
C GLU A 771 7.62 26.88 5.21
N PRO A 772 7.43 27.70 6.27
CA PRO A 772 6.57 28.87 6.19
C PRO A 772 7.12 29.92 5.21
N ILE A 773 6.44 30.08 4.07
CA ILE A 773 6.78 31.12 3.06
C ILE A 773 6.84 32.48 3.75
N ALA A 774 7.98 33.16 3.62
CA ALA A 774 8.22 34.43 4.29
C ALA A 774 7.38 35.55 3.66
N ALA A 775 6.34 35.99 4.37
CA ALA A 775 5.47 37.09 3.92
C ALA A 775 6.28 38.38 3.73
N GLN A 776 6.30 38.89 2.49
CA GLN A 776 6.97 40.13 2.08
C GLN A 776 6.09 41.38 2.29
#